data_AF-A0A9W7FU26-F1
#
_entry.id   AF-A0A9W7FU26-F1
#
_cell.length_a   1.000
_cell.length_b   1.000
_cell.length_c   1.000
_cell.angle_alpha   90.00
_cell.angle_beta   90.00
_cell.angle_gamma   90.00
#
_symmetry.space_group_name_H-M   'P 1'
#
loop_
_entity.id
_entity.type
_entity.pdbx_description
1 polymer ?
#
loop_
_entity_poly.entity_id
_entity_poly.type
_entity_poly.pdbx_seq_one_letter_code
_entity_poly.pdbx_strand_id
1 'polypeptide(L)'
;MISVLILFLLPPLITSQSTPPPAPEPLTCSTSETKPLPSLTSPPSSLSSLNLLELIEQDKKSSTNRACRPGHGLYDVLVDYMVGEEGVFYFCEEILQHSYLPLSTCPPLSSSPKTTLVKTVTTSTIPSPQTSSHLKHTTMIYSSNTKSSAFLLHGLLSSDSEIILGTSKWSLFFTTPPTSNINGISTTQPPGLNCDYYVTQPVIIFTILTWQVGHLIVDILEPLFYMLRERNDVILVIDVAHENEKGTLFEKIVRDVYEGEGIWRVLREWAGGGIFTKESFFGLGRVCLEEVYIELDISETYYTKGWEGSITSKNYSSFQSFLKKAVGAEENKSENKMITFIERTGNRELINLNKLIDLTEVKGREVNRVKLELLKLNEQVSVLSKTKILVSQYGSGAHNSILLPKGSVMILLMQPGWCNWNWSYTHQGILSGIGVVVICGEAFFEREAFRWTWKGWMQGPWNTKDMSFYVDKDLFEEAMEKAEELGSGKLPLNAPVILGPGADFKEEEGRITVHLSDYQIVEDGEMARIMCVFEVVLGKGGRQARNWDDDQTRLCVEVNEAKVTCRNASEFNEFSTVDIQVPFGVEINMKAYLEGEEESETYFWVEVGGVVGGLGVSTITHIGGGGGGNVDVNGLNDFRLFRGRGDFALVVDGLVFETDLSSPYRLQRDAASFCRANSIDCGLFWRELSKIVREQNLLRRSNLPKIQYIPTVTSPFIFLHHEKTAGSSLRTYIAEKSAGLGLGFYIPCYTADGIYHEDFSCYSFDLRNASRVNGGENDNLAVVAGHMQWDVWNQQQKGMNSFKGKTPNCLVMLRHPVDRAISLFYERVFPREDLDFGSTMINALSPTRLNFIIEQFRGSAWGMYRDEGFSNSLCKMLLGQNHFKGKTPAELNWEDIEKGESAVKEEGGIGRAIERLDQCVVGLQSEWEVTKTMIWRFFPWLEFEDSAKMNTGRGGAAETRDELRSELMKVILDYNECDMKVWEHAQERFALQREVLGL
;
A
#
# COMPACT_ATOMS: atom_id res chain seq x y z
N MET A 1 55.37 -40.61 -18.30
CA MET A 1 56.52 -40.83 -17.39
C MET A 1 56.72 -39.57 -16.56
N ILE A 2 56.75 -39.72 -15.22
CA ILE A 2 57.55 -38.95 -14.24
C ILE A 2 57.40 -37.40 -14.21
N SER A 3 56.62 -36.96 -13.21
CA SER A 3 56.91 -35.96 -12.16
C SER A 3 57.38 -34.52 -12.43
N VAL A 4 56.83 -33.57 -11.63
CA VAL A 4 57.44 -32.51 -10.77
C VAL A 4 56.38 -31.41 -10.57
N LEU A 5 55.73 -31.28 -9.40
CA LEU A 5 56.08 -30.60 -8.14
C LEU A 5 56.04 -29.05 -8.19
N ILE A 6 55.31 -28.45 -7.23
CA ILE A 6 54.95 -27.01 -7.14
C ILE A 6 55.68 -26.35 -5.97
N LEU A 7 56.03 -25.06 -6.09
CA LEU A 7 56.62 -24.25 -5.01
C LEU A 7 56.28 -22.75 -5.09
N PHE A 8 56.17 -22.14 -3.90
CA PHE A 8 55.96 -20.71 -3.57
C PHE A 8 54.56 -20.14 -3.89
N LEU A 9 54.04 -19.10 -3.20
CA LEU A 9 54.56 -18.24 -2.09
C LEU A 9 53.40 -17.74 -1.19
N LEU A 10 53.69 -17.24 0.02
CA LEU A 10 52.76 -16.50 0.90
C LEU A 10 53.46 -15.24 1.49
N PRO A 11 52.76 -14.09 1.66
CA PRO A 11 53.30 -12.90 2.32
C PRO A 11 53.09 -12.92 3.86
N PRO A 12 53.79 -12.04 4.64
CA PRO A 12 53.92 -12.21 6.09
C PRO A 12 52.85 -11.51 6.93
N LEU A 13 52.56 -12.11 8.09
CA LEU A 13 51.78 -11.50 9.19
C LEU A 13 52.66 -10.51 9.98
N ILE A 14 52.17 -9.27 10.14
CA ILE A 14 52.73 -8.29 11.08
C ILE A 14 51.80 -8.21 12.30
N THR A 15 52.31 -8.60 13.48
CA THR A 15 51.58 -8.48 14.75
C THR A 15 52.02 -7.22 15.50
N SER A 16 51.20 -6.17 15.48
CA SER A 16 51.37 -5.02 16.37
C SER A 16 50.57 -5.22 17.66
N GLN A 17 51.25 -5.52 18.77
CA GLN A 17 50.62 -5.45 20.09
C GLN A 17 50.39 -3.99 20.48
N SER A 18 49.14 -3.62 20.75
CA SER A 18 48.82 -2.41 21.51
C SER A 18 48.22 -2.81 22.85
N THR A 19 48.75 -2.25 23.93
CA THR A 19 48.29 -2.50 25.30
C THR A 19 47.04 -1.65 25.59
N PRO A 20 45.96 -2.21 26.17
CA PRO A 20 44.82 -1.43 26.60
C PRO A 20 45.18 -0.54 27.81
N PRO A 21 44.49 0.60 28.01
CA PRO A 21 44.66 1.44 29.19
C PRO A 21 44.12 0.74 30.46
N PRO A 22 44.59 1.12 31.67
CA PRO A 22 44.14 0.52 32.91
C PRO A 22 42.68 0.91 33.24
N ALA A 23 41.94 -0.04 33.81
CA ALA A 23 40.58 0.19 34.31
C ALA A 23 40.59 1.09 35.57
N PRO A 24 39.58 1.96 35.78
CA PRO A 24 39.45 2.76 36.99
C PRO A 24 39.04 1.92 38.20
N GLU A 25 39.47 2.34 39.39
CA GLU A 25 39.16 1.66 40.66
C GLU A 25 37.68 1.82 41.07
N PRO A 26 37.05 0.82 41.70
CA PRO A 26 35.66 0.91 42.14
C PRO A 26 35.52 1.71 43.44
N LEU A 27 34.69 2.77 43.40
CA LEU A 27 34.26 3.51 44.58
C LEU A 27 33.34 2.65 45.47
N THR A 28 33.69 2.53 46.75
CA THR A 28 32.87 1.82 47.75
C THR A 28 31.86 2.77 48.41
N CYS A 29 30.56 2.53 48.19
CA CYS A 29 29.50 3.20 48.93
C CYS A 29 29.17 2.47 50.24
N SER A 30 29.01 3.21 51.32
CA SER A 30 28.64 2.69 52.65
C SER A 30 27.14 2.47 52.77
N THR A 31 26.75 1.36 53.42
CA THR A 31 25.35 1.07 53.77
C THR A 31 24.97 1.78 55.06
N SER A 32 23.92 2.61 55.03
CA SER A 32 23.28 3.17 56.22
C SER A 32 21.96 2.46 56.55
N GLU A 33 21.73 2.24 57.85
CA GLU A 33 20.71 1.34 58.41
C GLU A 33 19.26 1.75 58.13
N THR A 34 18.41 0.77 57.82
CA THR A 34 16.94 0.92 57.81
C THR A 34 16.34 0.69 59.21
N LYS A 35 15.46 1.59 59.67
CA LYS A 35 14.59 1.39 60.85
C LYS A 35 13.18 0.95 60.43
N PRO A 36 12.56 -0.02 61.13
CA PRO A 36 11.19 -0.45 60.85
C PRO A 36 10.14 0.38 61.64
N LEU A 37 8.94 0.50 61.06
CA LEU A 37 7.70 0.97 61.70
C LEU A 37 6.55 0.00 61.29
N PRO A 38 5.40 -0.02 61.99
CA PRO A 38 4.96 -1.29 62.59
C PRO A 38 3.70 -1.90 61.98
N SER A 39 3.43 -3.14 62.41
CA SER A 39 2.28 -3.96 62.02
C SER A 39 0.94 -3.47 62.59
N LEU A 40 -0.12 -3.60 61.78
CA LEU A 40 -1.51 -3.55 62.24
C LEU A 40 -2.39 -4.64 61.56
N THR A 41 -2.84 -5.56 62.41
CA THR A 41 -4.10 -6.35 62.42
C THR A 41 -5.01 -6.48 61.19
N SER A 42 -5.47 -7.72 60.98
CA SER A 42 -6.48 -8.23 60.01
C SER A 42 -7.89 -8.38 60.65
N PRO A 43 -8.86 -9.11 60.04
CA PRO A 43 -9.61 -8.92 58.78
C PRO A 43 -11.16 -8.85 59.04
N PRO A 44 -12.11 -8.98 58.06
CA PRO A 44 -12.57 -10.33 57.61
C PRO A 44 -13.23 -10.48 56.20
N SER A 45 -13.19 -11.70 55.63
CA SER A 45 -14.20 -12.35 54.72
C SER A 45 -14.57 -11.68 53.35
N SER A 46 -14.81 -12.39 52.22
CA SER A 46 -15.30 -13.76 51.96
C SER A 46 -15.08 -14.21 50.49
N LEU A 47 -15.30 -15.51 50.18
CA LEU A 47 -15.53 -16.16 48.86
C LEU A 47 -14.42 -16.03 47.78
N SER A 48 -13.54 -17.02 47.55
CA SER A 48 -13.72 -18.38 46.95
C SER A 48 -13.53 -18.47 45.42
N SER A 49 -12.32 -18.82 44.97
CA SER A 49 -12.02 -19.35 43.63
C SER A 49 -10.92 -20.43 43.73
N LEU A 50 -10.99 -21.46 42.88
CA LEU A 50 -10.19 -22.68 42.97
C LEU A 50 -8.84 -22.60 42.23
N ASN A 51 -7.83 -23.23 42.85
CA ASN A 51 -6.52 -23.69 42.36
C ASN A 51 -6.05 -23.28 40.95
N LEU A 52 -5.14 -22.30 40.90
CA LEU A 52 -4.15 -22.14 39.82
C LEU A 52 -2.70 -22.43 40.29
N LEU A 53 -2.50 -22.76 41.57
CA LEU A 53 -1.18 -22.81 42.21
C LEU A 53 -0.48 -24.18 42.18
N GLU A 54 -1.18 -25.29 41.93
CA GLU A 54 -0.56 -26.63 41.86
C GLU A 54 0.13 -26.94 40.51
N LEU A 55 -0.12 -26.14 39.47
CA LEU A 55 0.54 -26.28 38.16
C LEU A 55 1.92 -25.59 38.07
N ILE A 56 2.23 -24.67 38.99
CA ILE A 56 3.47 -23.86 38.96
C ILE A 56 4.61 -24.48 39.79
N GLU A 57 4.33 -25.43 40.69
CA GLU A 57 5.36 -26.06 41.54
C GLU A 57 6.02 -27.32 40.94
N GLN A 58 5.50 -27.90 39.84
CA GLN A 58 6.14 -29.07 39.23
C GLN A 58 7.30 -28.73 38.26
N ASP A 59 7.32 -27.54 37.67
CA ASP A 59 8.30 -27.20 36.62
C ASP A 59 9.64 -26.64 37.16
N LYS A 60 9.71 -26.32 38.46
CA LYS A 60 10.94 -25.80 39.12
C LYS A 60 12.01 -26.85 39.43
N LYS A 61 12.01 -28.00 38.75
CA LYS A 61 12.96 -29.11 39.01
C LYS A 61 13.83 -29.59 37.84
N SER A 62 13.75 -28.98 36.66
CA SER A 62 14.61 -29.36 35.53
C SER A 62 15.10 -28.21 34.64
N SER A 63 15.84 -27.25 35.18
CA SER A 63 16.89 -26.54 34.43
C SER A 63 17.97 -26.00 35.37
N THR A 64 19.19 -25.82 34.84
CA THR A 64 20.40 -25.63 35.65
C THR A 64 20.75 -24.17 35.87
N ASN A 65 21.12 -23.83 37.11
CA ASN A 65 21.71 -22.54 37.47
C ASN A 65 22.93 -22.19 36.59
N ARG A 66 22.79 -21.17 35.73
CA ARG A 66 23.90 -20.31 35.29
C ARG A 66 23.46 -18.85 35.34
N ALA A 67 23.85 -18.17 36.42
CA ALA A 67 23.65 -16.73 36.55
C ALA A 67 24.52 -15.98 35.53
N CYS A 68 23.97 -14.91 34.95
CA CYS A 68 24.71 -13.95 34.14
C CYS A 68 25.90 -13.41 34.94
N ARG A 69 27.12 -13.54 34.40
CA ARG A 69 28.32 -12.84 34.89
C ARG A 69 28.76 -11.82 33.84
N PRO A 70 29.16 -10.61 34.23
CA PRO A 70 29.66 -9.63 33.28
C PRO A 70 31.06 -10.04 32.80
N GLY A 71 31.21 -10.25 31.49
CA GLY A 71 32.48 -10.57 30.84
C GLY A 71 32.32 -11.61 29.73
N HIS A 72 32.65 -11.19 28.50
CA HIS A 72 32.37 -11.85 27.20
C HIS A 72 30.95 -11.66 26.66
N GLY A 73 30.85 -11.66 25.32
CA GLY A 73 29.73 -11.12 24.55
C GLY A 73 28.40 -11.80 24.86
N LEU A 74 27.41 -11.00 25.24
CA LEU A 74 26.07 -11.48 25.61
C LEU A 74 25.16 -11.76 24.40
N TYR A 75 25.53 -11.28 23.21
CA TYR A 75 24.64 -11.22 22.04
C TYR A 75 24.56 -12.54 21.26
N ASP A 76 25.67 -13.29 21.13
CA ASP A 76 25.71 -14.53 20.35
C ASP A 76 24.83 -15.66 20.92
N VAL A 77 24.37 -15.54 22.17
CA VAL A 77 23.50 -16.52 22.85
C VAL A 77 22.01 -16.16 22.69
N LEU A 78 21.67 -14.92 22.33
CA LEU A 78 20.28 -14.46 22.25
C LEU A 78 19.59 -14.86 20.93
N VAL A 79 20.34 -15.02 19.85
CA VAL A 79 19.79 -15.31 18.51
C VAL A 79 19.13 -16.70 18.43
N ASP A 80 19.62 -17.69 19.19
CA ASP A 80 19.11 -19.07 19.15
C ASP A 80 17.79 -19.29 19.93
N TYR A 81 17.28 -18.29 20.67
CA TYR A 81 16.13 -18.46 21.59
C TYR A 81 14.83 -17.76 21.18
N MET A 82 14.80 -17.02 20.07
CA MET A 82 13.65 -16.17 19.71
C MET A 82 12.58 -16.86 18.86
N VAL A 83 11.84 -17.83 19.46
CA VAL A 83 10.55 -18.29 18.94
C VAL A 83 9.56 -18.50 20.09
N GLY A 84 8.75 -17.48 20.38
CA GLY A 84 7.58 -17.59 21.27
C GLY A 84 7.48 -16.49 22.35
N GLU A 85 6.27 -15.91 22.45
CA GLU A 85 5.77 -14.98 23.49
C GLU A 85 6.21 -13.50 23.42
N GLU A 86 5.21 -12.63 23.21
CA GLU A 86 5.31 -11.16 23.08
C GLU A 86 5.78 -10.47 24.38
N GLY A 87 5.67 -11.12 25.55
CA GLY A 87 5.99 -10.54 26.84
C GLY A 87 7.49 -10.32 27.11
N VAL A 88 8.39 -10.99 26.38
CA VAL A 88 9.84 -10.88 26.57
C VAL A 88 10.43 -9.62 25.90
N PHE A 89 9.76 -9.10 24.85
CA PHE A 89 10.24 -7.97 24.06
C PHE A 89 10.40 -6.69 24.89
N TYR A 90 9.36 -6.29 25.63
CA TYR A 90 9.37 -5.08 26.45
C TYR A 90 10.50 -5.04 27.49
N PHE A 91 10.84 -6.19 28.09
CA PHE A 91 11.89 -6.27 29.11
C PHE A 91 13.31 -6.15 28.52
N CYS A 92 13.54 -6.68 27.33
CA CYS A 92 14.80 -6.51 26.61
C CYS A 92 14.96 -5.07 26.07
N GLU A 93 13.86 -4.45 25.63
CA GLU A 93 13.82 -3.03 25.25
C GLU A 93 14.22 -2.13 26.42
N GLU A 94 13.58 -2.28 27.59
CA GLU A 94 13.85 -1.53 28.82
C GLU A 94 15.33 -1.65 29.25
N ILE A 95 15.90 -2.86 29.21
CA ILE A 95 17.30 -3.11 29.59
C ILE A 95 18.29 -2.45 28.61
N LEU A 96 18.06 -2.57 27.29
CA LEU A 96 18.92 -1.93 26.30
C LEU A 96 18.84 -0.41 26.42
N GLN A 97 17.64 0.16 26.55
CA GLN A 97 17.43 1.60 26.67
C GLN A 97 18.05 2.17 27.95
N HIS A 98 17.92 1.49 29.10
CA HIS A 98 18.59 1.90 30.34
C HIS A 98 20.11 1.88 30.26
N SER A 99 20.71 1.07 29.39
CA SER A 99 22.17 1.02 29.23
C SER A 99 22.76 2.24 28.50
N TYR A 100 21.95 3.00 27.75
CA TYR A 100 22.37 4.18 26.99
C TYR A 100 22.09 5.51 27.68
N LEU A 101 21.26 5.55 28.72
CA LEU A 101 21.00 6.77 29.49
C LEU A 101 22.12 7.02 30.53
N PRO A 102 22.87 8.14 30.47
CA PRO A 102 23.82 8.51 31.51
C PRO A 102 23.08 9.04 32.75
N LEU A 103 22.59 8.12 33.59
CA LEU A 103 21.83 8.42 34.79
C LEU A 103 22.72 9.08 35.87
N SER A 104 22.61 10.41 36.02
CA SER A 104 23.09 11.10 37.23
C SER A 104 22.04 11.05 38.33
N THR A 105 22.40 10.61 39.53
CA THR A 105 21.56 10.83 40.71
C THR A 105 21.43 12.34 40.98
N CYS A 106 20.23 12.78 41.39
CA CYS A 106 19.87 14.20 41.47
C CYS A 106 20.93 15.04 42.21
N PRO A 107 21.47 16.11 41.59
CA PRO A 107 22.39 17.02 42.28
C PRO A 107 21.66 17.78 43.40
N PRO A 108 22.33 18.12 44.52
CA PRO A 108 21.71 18.92 45.58
C PRO A 108 21.40 20.33 45.07
N LEU A 109 20.12 20.72 45.20
CA LEU A 109 19.54 22.02 44.82
C LEU A 109 20.40 23.21 45.29
N SER A 110 21.25 23.73 44.40
CA SER A 110 22.11 24.88 44.69
C SER A 110 22.37 25.80 43.48
N SER A 111 21.36 25.96 42.61
CA SER A 111 21.14 27.23 41.89
C SER A 111 19.66 27.39 41.53
N SER A 112 19.19 28.63 41.45
CA SER A 112 17.83 28.94 41.02
C SER A 112 17.66 28.64 39.53
N PRO A 113 16.66 27.83 39.10
CA PRO A 113 16.47 27.48 37.70
C PRO A 113 16.09 28.70 36.86
N LYS A 114 16.65 28.80 35.65
CA LYS A 114 16.23 29.76 34.63
C LYS A 114 15.07 29.15 33.83
N THR A 115 14.06 29.94 33.47
CA THR A 115 12.80 29.43 32.90
C THR A 115 12.25 30.28 31.76
N THR A 116 11.45 29.64 30.90
CA THR A 116 11.27 29.99 29.49
C THR A 116 9.77 30.24 29.17
N LEU A 117 9.43 31.36 28.52
CA LEU A 117 8.11 31.81 28.09
C LEU A 117 8.01 31.92 26.54
N VAL A 118 6.88 31.49 25.98
CA VAL A 118 6.69 31.29 24.52
C VAL A 118 6.07 32.51 23.82
N LYS A 119 6.49 32.78 22.57
CA LYS A 119 5.84 33.76 21.68
C LYS A 119 5.49 33.14 20.32
N THR A 120 4.23 32.79 20.12
CA THR A 120 3.70 32.24 18.87
C THR A 120 3.25 33.35 17.90
N VAL A 121 3.99 33.55 16.80
CA VAL A 121 3.47 34.25 15.60
C VAL A 121 4.03 33.63 14.32
N THR A 122 3.48 32.47 13.93
CA THR A 122 3.56 31.95 12.56
C THR A 122 2.25 31.24 12.22
N THR A 123 1.35 31.91 11.49
CA THR A 123 0.12 31.34 10.93
C THR A 123 0.39 30.43 9.71
N SER A 124 1.61 29.91 9.58
CA SER A 124 2.21 29.61 8.28
C SER A 124 2.61 28.15 8.03
N THR A 125 2.31 27.19 8.90
CA THR A 125 2.45 25.75 8.62
C THR A 125 1.08 25.04 8.54
N ILE A 126 0.78 24.49 7.36
CA ILE A 126 -0.41 23.66 7.04
C ILE A 126 0.16 22.46 6.25
N PRO A 127 -0.31 21.22 6.47
CA PRO A 127 0.41 20.02 6.06
C PRO A 127 0.06 19.60 4.63
N SER A 128 0.67 18.52 4.16
CA SER A 128 0.38 17.88 2.88
C SER A 128 -0.90 17.02 2.87
N PRO A 129 -1.57 16.79 1.71
CA PRO A 129 -2.72 15.88 1.58
C PRO A 129 -2.39 14.44 1.97
N GLN A 130 -1.10 14.10 1.86
CA GLN A 130 -0.56 12.73 1.85
C GLN A 130 -0.72 11.98 3.17
N THR A 131 -1.52 12.55 4.06
CA THR A 131 -1.58 12.25 5.47
C THR A 131 -2.89 12.73 6.13
N SER A 132 -3.82 13.37 5.39
CA SER A 132 -5.11 13.83 5.96
C SER A 132 -6.15 12.71 6.09
N SER A 133 -6.12 11.72 5.19
CA SER A 133 -7.03 10.55 5.22
C SER A 133 -6.90 9.69 6.49
N HIS A 134 -5.71 9.67 7.11
CA HIS A 134 -5.43 8.89 8.31
C HIS A 134 -5.51 9.70 9.62
N LEU A 135 -5.67 11.03 9.57
CA LEU A 135 -5.71 11.90 10.75
C LEU A 135 -7.14 12.34 11.11
N LYS A 136 -7.73 11.76 12.16
CA LYS A 136 -9.13 12.08 12.50
C LYS A 136 -9.48 12.51 13.92
N HIS A 137 -8.53 12.61 14.84
CA HIS A 137 -8.87 12.76 16.28
C HIS A 137 -8.28 13.97 17.03
N THR A 138 -7.77 14.99 16.33
CA THR A 138 -7.17 16.17 17.02
C THR A 138 -7.56 17.56 16.52
N THR A 139 -7.98 17.74 15.26
CA THR A 139 -8.01 19.08 14.62
C THR A 139 -9.32 19.87 14.77
N MET A 140 -9.98 19.81 15.94
CA MET A 140 -11.20 20.58 16.24
C MET A 140 -11.21 21.18 17.66
N ILE A 141 -10.29 22.10 17.99
CA ILE A 141 -10.39 22.95 19.20
C ILE A 141 -10.00 24.41 18.88
N TYR A 142 -11.04 25.25 18.70
CA TYR A 142 -11.11 26.71 18.87
C TYR A 142 -10.35 27.67 17.93
N SER A 143 -11.02 28.02 16.82
CA SER A 143 -11.18 29.43 16.43
C SER A 143 -12.54 29.94 16.95
N SER A 144 -12.63 30.34 18.22
CA SER A 144 -13.74 31.19 18.68
C SER A 144 -13.40 31.99 19.94
N ASN A 145 -14.09 33.12 20.11
CA ASN A 145 -13.63 34.28 20.88
C ASN A 145 -13.86 34.17 22.41
N THR A 146 -13.59 33.01 23.01
CA THR A 146 -13.75 32.77 24.45
C THR A 146 -12.40 32.63 25.16
N LYS A 147 -12.16 33.48 26.16
CA LYS A 147 -10.96 33.52 27.03
C LYS A 147 -10.79 32.29 27.96
N SER A 148 -11.38 31.16 27.62
CA SER A 148 -11.53 29.99 28.49
C SER A 148 -10.79 28.75 28.01
N SER A 149 -10.38 28.69 26.74
CA SER A 149 -9.60 27.56 26.19
C SER A 149 -8.09 27.71 26.40
N ALA A 150 -7.60 28.92 26.73
CA ALA A 150 -6.20 29.21 27.00
C ALA A 150 -5.73 28.85 28.44
N PHE A 151 -6.61 28.25 29.26
CA PHE A 151 -6.41 28.16 30.71
C PHE A 151 -5.54 27.01 31.22
N LEU A 152 -5.13 26.07 30.35
CA LEU A 152 -4.33 24.89 30.74
C LEU A 152 -2.83 24.96 30.37
N LEU A 153 -2.41 25.94 29.55
CA LEU A 153 -0.99 26.25 29.31
C LEU A 153 -0.51 27.51 30.03
N HIS A 154 -1.42 28.36 30.52
CA HIS A 154 -1.07 29.57 31.29
C HIS A 154 -0.84 29.33 32.80
N GLY A 155 -1.08 28.12 33.31
CA GLY A 155 -1.09 27.86 34.75
C GLY A 155 0.27 27.80 35.45
N LEU A 156 1.40 27.80 34.72
CA LEU A 156 2.70 27.38 35.27
C LEU A 156 3.96 28.14 34.79
N LEU A 157 3.86 29.27 34.07
CA LEU A 157 5.02 29.87 33.39
C LEU A 157 5.25 31.36 33.70
N SER A 158 6.51 31.72 34.01
CA SER A 158 7.00 33.09 34.20
C SER A 158 8.24 33.41 33.34
N SER A 159 8.12 34.47 32.52
CA SER A 159 9.16 35.36 31.96
C SER A 159 10.23 34.92 30.94
N ASP A 160 11.36 34.32 31.31
CA ASP A 160 12.68 34.88 30.88
C ASP A 160 13.41 34.35 29.60
N SER A 161 12.93 33.33 28.87
CA SER A 161 13.58 32.82 27.62
C SER A 161 12.59 32.25 26.60
N GLU A 162 12.89 32.06 25.30
CA GLU A 162 11.92 31.53 24.30
C GLU A 162 12.12 30.03 23.96
N ILE A 163 11.04 29.23 23.92
CA ILE A 163 11.04 27.91 23.24
C ILE A 163 10.78 28.14 21.76
N ILE A 164 11.71 27.74 20.91
CA ILE A 164 11.53 27.76 19.45
C ILE A 164 10.83 26.46 19.05
N LEU A 165 9.55 26.57 18.65
CA LEU A 165 8.88 25.49 17.92
C LEU A 165 9.43 25.44 16.49
N GLY A 166 9.88 24.26 16.04
CA GLY A 166 10.38 24.09 14.68
C GLY A 166 9.31 24.39 13.63
N THR A 167 9.69 24.98 12.50
CA THR A 167 8.78 25.29 11.38
C THR A 167 8.41 24.06 10.53
N SER A 168 8.38 22.87 11.14
CA SER A 168 8.20 21.59 10.46
C SER A 168 6.90 21.50 9.67
N LYS A 169 6.97 20.74 8.56
CA LYS A 169 5.79 20.24 7.83
C LYS A 169 4.87 19.39 8.70
N TRP A 170 5.40 18.78 9.77
CA TRP A 170 4.80 17.61 10.42
C TRP A 170 4.24 17.89 11.83
N SER A 171 4.16 19.15 12.25
CA SER A 171 3.63 19.56 13.57
C SER A 171 2.17 19.17 13.86
N LEU A 172 1.43 18.69 12.86
CA LEU A 172 0.02 18.27 12.95
C LEU A 172 -0.15 16.74 13.08
N PHE A 173 0.93 15.95 13.06
CA PHE A 173 0.88 14.49 13.16
C PHE A 173 0.90 13.92 14.58
N PHE A 174 0.84 14.80 15.59
CA PHE A 174 0.48 14.41 16.95
C PHE A 174 -0.99 13.95 16.98
N THR A 175 -1.18 12.66 16.67
CA THR A 175 -2.46 11.92 16.67
C THR A 175 -3.16 11.92 18.03
N THR A 176 -2.39 12.07 19.10
CA THR A 176 -2.89 12.36 20.44
C THR A 176 -2.96 13.88 20.65
N PRO A 177 -4.08 14.43 21.18
CA PRO A 177 -4.05 15.81 21.65
C PRO A 177 -2.94 15.94 22.69
N PRO A 178 -2.18 17.05 22.72
CA PRO A 178 -1.02 17.19 23.60
C PRO A 178 -1.35 17.05 25.10
N THR A 179 -2.63 17.00 25.45
CA THR A 179 -3.16 16.82 26.81
C THR A 179 -3.44 15.38 27.22
N SER A 180 -3.56 14.39 26.31
CA SER A 180 -4.07 13.06 26.72
C SER A 180 -3.03 12.12 27.32
N ASN A 181 -1.75 12.22 26.95
CA ASN A 181 -0.66 11.38 27.50
C ASN A 181 0.67 12.09 27.78
N ILE A 182 0.85 13.40 27.49
CA ILE A 182 2.10 14.14 27.80
C ILE A 182 2.22 14.46 29.32
N ASN A 183 1.36 13.90 30.17
CA ASN A 183 1.42 14.03 31.64
C ASN A 183 2.75 13.51 32.26
N GLY A 184 3.61 12.86 31.47
CA GLY A 184 4.96 12.45 31.85
C GLY A 184 6.07 13.49 31.63
N ILE A 185 5.95 14.46 30.72
CA ILE A 185 7.04 15.42 30.44
C ILE A 185 6.84 16.75 31.16
N SER A 186 7.90 17.24 31.81
CA SER A 186 7.93 18.60 32.36
C SER A 186 9.30 19.26 32.15
N THR A 187 9.32 20.51 31.70
CA THR A 187 10.58 21.29 31.56
C THR A 187 11.10 21.86 32.89
N THR A 188 10.37 21.62 33.97
CA THR A 188 10.72 22.03 35.34
C THR A 188 10.19 20.99 36.31
N GLN A 189 10.97 20.58 37.32
CA GLN A 189 10.44 19.74 38.40
C GLN A 189 9.34 20.50 39.16
N PRO A 190 8.06 20.07 39.12
CA PRO A 190 7.00 20.80 39.79
C PRO A 190 7.14 20.67 41.32
N PRO A 191 6.87 21.71 42.12
CA PRO A 191 6.95 21.62 43.57
C PRO A 191 6.06 20.50 44.13
N GLY A 192 6.67 19.45 44.68
CA GLY A 192 5.98 18.28 45.24
C GLY A 192 5.78 17.09 44.28
N LEU A 193 6.24 17.18 43.04
CA LEU A 193 6.31 16.05 42.11
C LEU A 193 7.78 15.71 41.84
N ASN A 194 8.18 14.47 42.15
CA ASN A 194 9.49 13.97 41.74
C ASN A 194 9.40 13.49 40.30
N CYS A 195 10.35 13.91 39.47
CA CYS A 195 10.63 13.28 38.20
C CYS A 195 11.18 11.88 38.48
N ASP A 196 10.73 10.90 37.71
CA ASP A 196 11.27 9.55 37.77
C ASP A 196 12.65 9.52 37.02
N TYR A 197 12.79 10.36 35.99
CA TYR A 197 14.05 10.64 35.27
C TYR A 197 14.27 12.14 35.07
N TYR A 198 15.54 12.59 35.04
CA TYR A 198 15.93 13.95 34.70
C TYR A 198 16.98 13.92 33.59
N VAL A 199 16.70 14.59 32.48
CA VAL A 199 17.50 14.60 31.25
C VAL A 199 18.08 16.00 31.06
N THR A 200 19.41 16.09 31.09
CA THR A 200 20.16 17.34 30.87
C THR A 200 20.52 17.56 29.41
N GLN A 201 20.47 16.50 28.59
CA GLN A 201 20.67 16.56 27.14
C GLN A 201 19.52 17.29 26.44
N PRO A 202 19.78 17.95 25.30
CA PRO A 202 18.71 18.42 24.43
C PRO A 202 17.92 17.25 23.86
N VAL A 203 16.60 17.26 24.04
CA VAL A 203 15.69 16.27 23.45
C VAL A 203 14.99 16.87 22.25
N ILE A 204 15.03 16.21 21.09
CA ILE A 204 14.33 16.62 19.87
C ILE A 204 13.22 15.61 19.59
N ILE A 205 11.97 16.06 19.67
CA ILE A 205 10.76 15.25 19.44
C ILE A 205 10.17 15.65 18.09
N PHE A 206 10.09 14.72 17.12
CA PHE A 206 9.54 15.01 15.79
C PHE A 206 8.81 13.80 15.19
N THR A 207 7.85 14.09 14.31
CA THR A 207 7.08 13.05 13.60
C THR A 207 7.52 12.95 12.14
N ILE A 208 7.54 11.74 11.58
CA ILE A 208 7.90 11.50 10.17
C ILE A 208 6.75 10.83 9.43
N LEU A 209 6.62 11.05 8.12
CA LEU A 209 5.49 10.52 7.34
C LEU A 209 5.49 8.98 7.30
N THR A 210 6.62 8.41 6.90
CA THR A 210 6.89 6.96 6.86
C THR A 210 8.38 6.70 7.08
N TRP A 211 8.73 5.47 7.47
CA TRP A 211 10.11 5.01 7.66
C TRP A 211 10.82 4.70 6.33
N GLN A 212 10.88 5.70 5.43
CA GLN A 212 11.53 5.60 4.11
C GLN A 212 12.77 6.50 4.00
N VAL A 213 13.80 6.01 3.28
CA VAL A 213 15.08 6.72 3.07
C VAL A 213 14.91 8.11 2.46
N GLY A 214 13.99 8.31 1.52
CA GLY A 214 13.75 9.63 0.91
C GLY A 214 13.25 10.67 1.93
N HIS A 215 12.34 10.26 2.82
CA HIS A 215 11.86 11.10 3.93
C HIS A 215 12.95 11.34 4.98
N LEU A 216 13.75 10.31 5.30
CA LEU A 216 14.92 10.49 6.16
C LEU A 216 15.87 11.57 5.61
N ILE A 217 16.24 11.53 4.33
CA ILE A 217 17.21 12.49 3.77
C ILE A 217 16.70 13.93 3.87
N VAL A 218 15.47 14.18 3.42
CA VAL A 218 14.95 15.54 3.20
C VAL A 218 14.20 16.09 4.42
N ASP A 219 13.37 15.27 5.07
CA ASP A 219 12.53 15.73 6.18
C ASP A 219 13.22 15.59 7.55
N ILE A 220 14.35 14.84 7.65
CA ILE A 220 15.06 14.60 8.93
C ILE A 220 16.55 15.00 8.89
N LEU A 221 17.37 14.35 8.05
CA LEU A 221 18.83 14.48 8.09
C LEU A 221 19.30 15.88 7.68
N GLU A 222 18.62 16.52 6.71
CA GLU A 222 18.99 17.88 6.33
C GLU A 222 18.68 18.92 7.43
N PRO A 223 17.45 19.00 7.98
CA PRO A 223 17.18 19.85 9.15
C PRO A 223 18.13 19.57 10.31
N LEU A 224 18.32 18.28 10.69
CA LEU A 224 19.23 17.90 11.77
C LEU A 224 20.68 18.30 11.46
N PHE A 225 21.15 18.16 10.21
CA PHE A 225 22.49 18.60 9.84
C PHE A 225 22.69 20.10 10.06
N TYR A 226 21.68 20.94 9.79
CA TYR A 226 21.79 22.38 10.03
C TYR A 226 21.61 22.75 11.50
N MET A 227 20.70 22.10 12.23
CA MET A 227 20.49 22.31 13.67
C MET A 227 21.66 21.82 14.53
N LEU A 228 22.28 20.69 14.15
CA LEU A 228 23.24 19.94 14.98
C LEU A 228 24.67 19.92 14.45
N ARG A 229 25.03 20.75 13.46
CA ARG A 229 26.41 20.78 12.93
C ARG A 229 27.49 21.04 14.02
N GLU A 230 27.09 21.62 15.15
CA GLU A 230 27.92 22.02 16.29
C GLU A 230 27.61 21.22 17.58
N ARG A 231 26.69 20.23 17.56
CA ARG A 231 26.28 19.42 18.72
C ARG A 231 26.09 17.94 18.35
N ASN A 232 26.52 17.03 19.22
CA ASN A 232 26.36 15.57 19.03
C ASN A 232 25.89 14.86 20.31
N ASP A 233 25.32 15.63 21.23
CA ASP A 233 24.94 15.27 22.60
C ASP A 233 23.41 15.25 22.79
N VAL A 234 22.64 15.07 21.71
CA VAL A 234 21.17 15.11 21.76
C VAL A 234 20.53 13.74 21.93
N ILE A 235 19.27 13.74 22.40
CA ILE A 235 18.34 12.61 22.33
C ILE A 235 17.35 12.89 21.19
N LEU A 236 17.08 11.89 20.35
CA LEU A 236 16.02 11.96 19.34
C LEU A 236 14.84 11.08 19.76
N VAL A 237 13.63 11.63 19.71
CA VAL A 237 12.37 10.92 19.97
C VAL A 237 11.52 10.98 18.71
N ILE A 238 11.27 9.82 18.11
CA ILE A 238 10.66 9.73 16.78
C ILE A 238 9.27 9.08 16.87
N ASP A 239 8.30 9.67 16.18
CA ASP A 239 6.96 9.11 15.90
C ASP A 239 6.79 8.93 14.38
N VAL A 240 5.89 8.04 13.95
CA VAL A 240 5.50 7.86 12.54
C VAL A 240 4.02 8.13 12.35
N ALA A 241 3.67 8.91 11.32
CA ALA A 241 2.27 9.24 11.03
C ALA A 241 1.45 8.02 10.57
N HIS A 242 2.11 6.99 10.02
CA HIS A 242 1.44 5.79 9.51
C HIS A 242 1.20 4.76 10.62
N GLU A 243 -0.05 4.53 11.02
CA GLU A 243 -0.41 3.65 12.16
C GLU A 243 0.20 2.23 12.07
N ASN A 244 0.13 1.57 10.91
CA ASN A 244 0.74 0.24 10.73
C ASN A 244 2.28 0.24 10.91
N GLU A 245 2.95 1.39 10.82
CA GLU A 245 4.38 1.49 11.09
C GLU A 245 4.70 1.74 12.56
N LYS A 246 3.80 2.34 13.36
CA LYS A 246 4.04 2.60 14.79
C LYS A 246 4.35 1.34 15.57
N GLY A 247 3.53 0.30 15.39
CA GLY A 247 3.72 -1.01 16.03
C GLY A 247 5.01 -1.74 15.64
N THR A 248 5.73 -1.29 14.61
CA THR A 248 7.04 -1.84 14.18
C THR A 248 8.17 -0.80 14.25
N LEU A 249 7.91 0.41 14.76
CA LEU A 249 8.87 1.52 14.72
C LEU A 249 10.11 1.23 15.57
N PHE A 250 9.94 0.63 16.75
CA PHE A 250 11.06 0.26 17.60
C PHE A 250 11.97 -0.77 16.91
N GLU A 251 11.41 -1.85 16.35
CA GLU A 251 12.16 -2.85 15.59
C GLU A 251 12.91 -2.22 14.40
N LYS A 252 12.28 -1.29 13.68
CA LYS A 252 12.90 -0.54 12.59
C LYS A 252 14.05 0.35 13.07
N ILE A 253 13.91 1.04 14.20
CA ILE A 253 15.00 1.80 14.82
C ILE A 253 16.15 0.86 15.18
N VAL A 254 15.91 -0.23 15.90
CA VAL A 254 16.95 -1.20 16.28
C VAL A 254 17.67 -1.73 15.03
N ARG A 255 16.93 -2.28 14.08
CA ARG A 255 17.46 -2.89 12.85
C ARG A 255 18.20 -1.90 11.96
N ASP A 256 17.62 -0.73 11.67
CA ASP A 256 18.14 0.17 10.64
C ASP A 256 19.14 1.19 11.18
N VAL A 257 18.96 1.64 12.43
CA VAL A 257 19.81 2.63 13.08
C VAL A 257 20.95 1.97 13.82
N TYR A 258 20.67 1.02 14.72
CA TYR A 258 21.65 0.45 15.67
C TYR A 258 22.41 -0.78 15.13
N GLU A 259 21.70 -1.74 14.54
CA GLU A 259 22.30 -2.94 13.92
C GLU A 259 22.74 -2.66 12.48
N GLY A 260 22.06 -1.74 11.81
CA GLY A 260 22.23 -1.47 10.39
C GLY A 260 23.48 -0.67 10.02
N GLU A 261 24.02 -1.00 8.85
CA GLU A 261 24.94 -0.14 8.07
C GLU A 261 24.17 0.83 7.14
N GLY A 262 22.88 1.06 7.42
CA GLY A 262 21.99 1.90 6.64
C GLY A 262 22.20 3.39 6.86
N ILE A 263 21.49 4.22 6.08
CA ILE A 263 21.55 5.69 6.22
C ILE A 263 20.92 6.16 7.53
N TRP A 264 20.02 5.35 8.09
CA TRP A 264 19.45 5.53 9.42
C TRP A 264 20.54 5.51 10.52
N ARG A 265 21.68 4.83 10.30
CA ARG A 265 22.86 4.90 11.18
C ARG A 265 23.36 6.33 11.40
N VAL A 266 23.22 7.21 10.41
CA VAL A 266 23.68 8.61 10.48
C VAL A 266 23.03 9.34 11.65
N LEU A 267 21.83 8.95 12.08
CA LEU A 267 21.19 9.50 13.28
C LEU A 267 22.02 9.25 14.55
N ARG A 268 22.75 8.12 14.67
CA ARG A 268 23.62 7.82 15.83
C ARG A 268 24.79 8.79 15.97
N GLU A 269 25.27 9.35 14.87
CA GLU A 269 26.40 10.30 14.88
C GLU A 269 26.02 11.64 15.55
N TRP A 270 24.72 11.95 15.63
CA TRP A 270 24.17 13.12 16.33
C TRP A 270 23.50 12.79 17.66
N ALA A 271 22.80 11.66 17.71
CA ALA A 271 22.01 11.23 18.86
C ALA A 271 22.88 10.55 19.94
N GLY A 272 23.94 11.23 20.41
CA GLY A 272 24.84 10.70 21.43
C GLY A 272 24.18 10.38 22.77
N GLY A 273 22.96 10.89 23.02
CA GLY A 273 22.12 10.53 24.16
C GLY A 273 21.09 9.42 23.89
N GLY A 274 21.01 8.89 22.67
CA GLY A 274 20.10 7.81 22.28
C GLY A 274 18.96 8.23 21.34
N ILE A 275 18.33 7.23 20.72
CA ILE A 275 17.21 7.37 19.78
C ILE A 275 16.09 6.47 20.26
N PHE A 276 14.92 7.05 20.47
CA PHE A 276 13.77 6.41 21.08
C PHE A 276 12.55 6.50 20.16
N THR A 277 11.63 5.55 20.30
CA THR A 277 10.26 5.80 19.85
C THR A 277 9.61 6.79 20.81
N LYS A 278 8.56 7.46 20.36
CA LYS A 278 7.66 8.20 21.26
C LYS A 278 7.18 7.32 22.40
N GLU A 279 6.61 6.16 22.10
CA GLU A 279 6.04 5.22 23.06
C GLU A 279 7.07 4.79 24.12
N SER A 280 8.31 4.47 23.72
CA SER A 280 9.34 4.03 24.65
C SER A 280 9.91 5.16 25.51
N PHE A 281 10.11 6.36 24.94
CA PHE A 281 10.55 7.53 25.70
C PHE A 281 9.51 7.97 26.75
N PHE A 282 8.22 7.95 26.39
CA PHE A 282 7.13 8.24 27.33
C PHE A 282 6.86 7.06 28.30
N GLY A 283 7.27 5.84 27.95
CA GLY A 283 7.20 4.65 28.80
C GLY A 283 8.10 4.71 30.04
N LEU A 284 9.13 5.57 30.04
CA LEU A 284 10.03 5.80 31.18
C LEU A 284 9.35 6.44 32.41
N GLY A 285 8.07 6.80 32.34
CA GLY A 285 7.36 7.48 33.43
C GLY A 285 7.51 9.00 33.36
N ARG A 286 7.72 9.69 34.48
CA ARG A 286 7.87 11.15 34.47
C ARG A 286 9.30 11.57 34.17
N VAL A 287 9.51 12.09 32.97
CA VAL A 287 10.79 12.56 32.47
C VAL A 287 10.82 14.09 32.53
N CYS A 288 11.75 14.65 33.30
CA CYS A 288 11.99 16.09 33.32
C CYS A 288 13.12 16.47 32.36
N LEU A 289 12.89 17.47 31.52
CA LEU A 289 13.79 17.85 30.41
C LEU A 289 14.36 19.26 30.64
N GLU A 290 15.68 19.41 30.61
CA GLU A 290 16.32 20.74 30.73
C GLU A 290 16.20 21.54 29.42
N GLU A 291 16.37 20.89 28.27
CA GLU A 291 16.31 21.49 26.94
C GLU A 291 15.47 20.58 26.03
N VAL A 292 14.34 21.07 25.49
CA VAL A 292 13.46 20.30 24.59
C VAL A 292 13.09 21.12 23.35
N TYR A 293 13.29 20.49 22.19
CA TYR A 293 12.86 20.95 20.88
C TYR A 293 11.70 20.09 20.42
N ILE A 294 10.61 20.74 20.02
CA ILE A 294 9.49 20.08 19.37
C ILE A 294 9.54 20.47 17.90
N GLU A 295 9.54 19.45 17.05
CA GLU A 295 9.71 19.51 15.61
C GLU A 295 11.08 20.03 15.13
N LEU A 296 11.35 19.81 13.84
CA LEU A 296 12.59 20.24 13.19
C LEU A 296 12.43 21.61 12.54
N ASP A 297 13.45 22.46 12.64
CA ASP A 297 13.46 23.73 11.89
C ASP A 297 13.92 23.50 10.45
N ILE A 298 12.99 23.67 9.51
CA ILE A 298 13.25 23.52 8.07
C ILE A 298 13.66 24.84 7.41
N SER A 299 13.77 25.94 8.17
CA SER A 299 14.00 27.29 7.63
C SER A 299 15.26 27.38 6.76
N GLU A 300 16.34 26.68 7.13
CA GLU A 300 17.63 26.68 6.41
C GLU A 300 17.77 25.60 5.33
N THR A 301 16.76 24.73 5.14
CA THR A 301 16.79 23.64 4.14
C THR A 301 16.66 24.12 2.69
N TYR A 302 17.11 23.32 1.71
CA TYR A 302 16.80 23.59 0.30
C TYR A 302 15.29 23.51 0.01
N TYR A 303 14.51 22.79 0.82
CA TYR A 303 13.06 22.75 0.62
C TYR A 303 12.43 24.14 0.80
N THR A 304 12.92 24.90 1.78
CA THR A 304 12.48 26.28 2.05
C THR A 304 13.21 27.31 1.18
N LYS A 305 14.54 27.22 1.07
CA LYS A 305 15.40 28.25 0.45
C LYS A 305 15.94 27.91 -0.94
N GLY A 306 15.67 26.71 -1.46
CA GLY A 306 16.28 26.21 -2.69
C GLY A 306 15.99 27.07 -3.93
N TRP A 307 14.87 27.81 -3.92
CA TRP A 307 14.51 28.78 -4.97
C TRP A 307 15.41 30.04 -4.97
N GLU A 308 16.09 30.36 -3.87
CA GLU A 308 16.92 31.58 -3.73
C GLU A 308 18.37 31.42 -4.26
N GLY A 309 18.71 30.24 -4.77
CA GLY A 309 19.76 29.98 -5.77
C GLY A 309 21.24 30.17 -5.40
N SER A 310 21.60 31.02 -4.42
CA SER A 310 23.00 31.41 -4.17
C SER A 310 23.56 30.91 -2.84
N ILE A 311 22.96 31.31 -1.71
CA ILE A 311 23.42 30.98 -0.35
C ILE A 311 23.28 29.48 -0.06
N THR A 312 22.24 28.85 -0.59
CA THR A 312 21.93 27.42 -0.40
C THR A 312 22.97 26.48 -0.99
N SER A 313 23.60 26.83 -2.11
CA SER A 313 24.54 25.96 -2.85
C SER A 313 25.70 25.41 -1.98
N LYS A 314 26.29 26.26 -1.13
CA LYS A 314 27.42 25.89 -0.26
C LYS A 314 26.97 25.04 0.94
N ASN A 315 25.85 25.40 1.55
CA ASN A 315 25.27 24.67 2.67
C ASN A 315 24.83 23.27 2.23
N TYR A 316 24.19 23.16 1.06
CA TYR A 316 23.76 21.89 0.50
C TYR A 316 24.93 21.00 0.04
N SER A 317 25.97 21.60 -0.57
CA SER A 317 27.22 20.88 -0.87
C SER A 317 27.89 20.30 0.38
N SER A 318 27.83 21.01 1.51
CA SER A 318 28.35 20.54 2.79
C SER A 318 27.53 19.37 3.34
N PHE A 319 26.20 19.46 3.26
CA PHE A 319 25.29 18.37 3.64
C PHE A 319 25.50 17.12 2.76
N GLN A 320 25.58 17.27 1.43
CA GLN A 320 25.88 16.19 0.50
C GLN A 320 27.22 15.50 0.84
N SER A 321 28.25 16.29 1.15
CA SER A 321 29.57 15.76 1.51
C SER A 321 29.54 15.02 2.84
N PHE A 322 28.78 15.51 3.83
CA PHE A 322 28.53 14.83 5.10
C PHE A 322 27.83 13.49 4.88
N LEU A 323 26.72 13.45 4.13
CA LEU A 323 26.01 12.20 3.82
C LEU A 323 26.92 11.20 3.13
N LYS A 324 27.61 11.61 2.05
CA LYS A 324 28.52 10.73 1.29
C LYS A 324 29.62 10.15 2.18
N LYS A 325 30.21 10.95 3.07
CA LYS A 325 31.19 10.48 4.05
C LYS A 325 30.58 9.46 5.03
N ALA A 326 29.41 9.75 5.60
CA ALA A 326 28.79 8.91 6.63
C ALA A 326 28.36 7.53 6.11
N VAL A 327 28.06 7.43 4.81
CA VAL A 327 27.66 6.20 4.11
C VAL A 327 28.83 5.50 3.38
N GLY A 328 30.06 6.00 3.52
CA GLY A 328 31.25 5.42 2.88
C GLY A 328 31.33 5.60 1.35
N ALA A 329 30.58 6.54 0.78
CA ALA A 329 30.61 6.87 -0.63
C ALA A 329 31.83 7.75 -0.98
N GLU A 330 33.01 7.15 -1.08
CA GLU A 330 34.18 7.84 -1.62
C GLU A 330 33.94 8.27 -3.08
N GLU A 331 34.48 9.46 -3.47
CA GLU A 331 34.41 9.96 -4.85
C GLU A 331 35.34 9.14 -5.78
N ASN A 332 34.95 7.91 -6.07
CA ASN A 332 35.58 7.08 -7.08
C ASN A 332 35.45 7.73 -8.46
N LYS A 333 36.58 8.24 -9.00
CA LYS A 333 36.70 8.80 -10.36
C LYS A 333 36.65 7.75 -11.47
N SER A 334 35.84 6.71 -11.27
CA SER A 334 35.55 5.67 -12.25
C SER A 334 34.96 6.30 -13.52
N GLU A 335 35.25 5.72 -14.69
CA GLU A 335 34.55 6.03 -15.94
C GLU A 335 33.10 5.50 -15.85
N ASN A 336 32.25 6.19 -15.11
CA ASN A 336 30.86 5.81 -14.90
C ASN A 336 30.11 5.83 -16.24
N LYS A 337 29.70 4.64 -16.68
CA LYS A 337 28.94 4.39 -17.92
C LYS A 337 27.55 3.78 -17.65
N MET A 338 27.27 3.43 -16.40
CA MET A 338 26.03 2.77 -15.97
C MET A 338 24.85 3.75 -16.02
N ILE A 339 23.73 3.27 -16.57
CA ILE A 339 22.42 3.95 -16.54
C ILE A 339 21.54 3.14 -15.59
N THR A 340 21.00 3.79 -14.56
CA THR A 340 20.20 3.10 -13.53
C THR A 340 18.75 3.55 -13.62
N PHE A 341 17.83 2.60 -13.80
CA PHE A 341 16.40 2.81 -13.68
C PHE A 341 15.95 2.45 -12.27
N ILE A 342 15.27 3.39 -11.60
CA ILE A 342 14.48 3.08 -10.41
C ILE A 342 13.16 2.45 -10.88
N GLU A 343 12.95 1.20 -10.49
CA GLU A 343 11.68 0.49 -10.67
C GLU A 343 10.77 0.75 -9.46
N ARG A 344 9.46 0.78 -9.71
CA ARG A 344 8.41 0.74 -8.70
C ARG A 344 7.37 -0.29 -9.11
N THR A 345 6.80 -1.00 -8.14
CA THR A 345 5.65 -1.91 -8.35
C THR A 345 4.41 -1.44 -7.61
N GLY A 346 3.23 -1.69 -8.19
CA GLY A 346 1.97 -1.17 -7.66
C GLY A 346 1.81 0.31 -8.00
N ASN A 347 1.58 1.15 -6.99
CA ASN A 347 1.32 2.58 -7.20
C ASN A 347 2.49 3.32 -7.88
N ARG A 348 2.15 4.02 -8.97
CA ARG A 348 3.07 4.75 -9.87
C ARG A 348 4.01 3.85 -10.68
N GLU A 349 3.57 2.65 -11.05
CA GLU A 349 4.33 1.79 -11.96
C GLU A 349 4.50 2.46 -13.33
N LEU A 350 5.68 2.29 -13.92
CA LEU A 350 5.98 2.76 -15.26
C LEU A 350 5.65 1.65 -16.26
N ILE A 351 4.45 1.72 -16.84
CA ILE A 351 3.81 0.65 -17.62
C ILE A 351 4.70 0.16 -18.78
N ASN A 352 5.54 1.03 -19.34
CA ASN A 352 6.45 0.71 -20.42
C ASN A 352 7.95 0.64 -20.03
N LEU A 353 8.28 0.47 -18.74
CA LEU A 353 9.67 0.43 -18.25
C LEU A 353 10.59 -0.48 -19.09
N ASN A 354 10.17 -1.72 -19.40
CA ASN A 354 10.97 -2.64 -20.21
C ASN A 354 11.33 -2.04 -21.57
N LYS A 355 10.38 -1.39 -22.26
CA LYS A 355 10.61 -0.78 -23.57
C LYS A 355 11.61 0.38 -23.49
N LEU A 356 11.62 1.15 -22.40
CA LEU A 356 12.59 2.23 -22.19
C LEU A 356 13.99 1.69 -21.87
N ILE A 357 14.08 0.56 -21.16
CA ILE A 357 15.33 -0.18 -20.96
C ILE A 357 15.86 -0.69 -22.31
N ASP A 358 15.04 -1.34 -23.12
CA ASP A 358 15.42 -1.86 -24.45
C ASP A 358 16.00 -0.74 -25.35
N LEU A 359 15.33 0.42 -25.40
CA LEU A 359 15.80 1.61 -26.15
C LEU A 359 17.15 2.14 -25.64
N THR A 360 17.47 1.93 -24.37
CA THR A 360 18.71 2.36 -23.74
C THR A 360 19.86 1.38 -23.99
N GLU A 361 19.59 0.07 -23.91
CA GLU A 361 20.59 -0.99 -24.14
C GLU A 361 21.12 -0.99 -25.58
N VAL A 362 20.27 -0.69 -26.56
CA VAL A 362 20.64 -0.57 -27.99
C VAL A 362 21.77 0.44 -28.23
N LYS A 363 21.95 1.44 -27.35
CA LYS A 363 23.04 2.43 -27.42
C LYS A 363 24.36 1.93 -26.80
N GLY A 364 24.47 0.64 -26.46
CA GLY A 364 25.71 0.01 -25.96
C GLY A 364 26.10 0.43 -24.54
N ARG A 365 25.09 0.81 -23.74
CA ARG A 365 25.23 1.26 -22.35
C ARG A 365 24.95 0.10 -21.40
N GLU A 366 25.65 0.05 -20.27
CA GLU A 366 25.31 -0.86 -19.17
C GLU A 366 24.07 -0.32 -18.46
N VAL A 367 22.95 -1.04 -18.54
CA VAL A 367 21.70 -0.67 -17.88
C VAL A 367 21.53 -1.50 -16.61
N ASN A 368 21.19 -0.84 -15.51
CA ASN A 368 20.87 -1.46 -14.24
C ASN A 368 19.43 -1.11 -13.84
N ARG A 369 18.68 -2.10 -13.34
CA ARG A 369 17.29 -1.96 -12.91
C ARG A 369 17.21 -2.26 -11.42
N VAL A 370 16.79 -1.29 -10.62
CA VAL A 370 16.80 -1.42 -9.15
C VAL A 370 15.48 -1.03 -8.52
N LYS A 371 15.03 -1.86 -7.58
CA LYS A 371 13.99 -1.55 -6.59
C LYS A 371 14.69 -1.09 -5.33
N LEU A 372 14.78 0.23 -5.10
CA LEU A 372 15.58 0.78 -3.99
C LEU A 372 15.05 0.31 -2.63
N GLU A 373 13.75 0.09 -2.52
CA GLU A 373 13.07 -0.46 -1.34
C GLU A 373 13.48 -1.90 -0.98
N LEU A 374 14.10 -2.64 -1.91
CA LEU A 374 14.63 -3.99 -1.68
C LEU A 374 16.15 -4.01 -1.44
N LEU A 375 16.85 -2.88 -1.65
CA LEU A 375 18.29 -2.76 -1.49
C LEU A 375 18.64 -2.16 -0.12
N LYS A 376 19.65 -2.72 0.55
CA LYS A 376 20.30 -2.06 1.69
C LYS A 376 20.99 -0.78 1.22
N LEU A 377 21.17 0.21 2.09
CA LEU A 377 21.75 1.48 1.65
C LEU A 377 23.16 1.30 1.03
N ASN A 378 24.03 0.49 1.62
CA ASN A 378 25.36 0.25 1.05
C ASN A 378 25.30 -0.29 -0.40
N GLU A 379 24.27 -1.08 -0.74
CA GLU A 379 23.96 -1.52 -2.11
C GLU A 379 23.41 -0.36 -2.96
N GLN A 380 22.45 0.43 -2.45
CA GLN A 380 21.95 1.64 -3.13
C GLN A 380 23.09 2.63 -3.45
N VAL A 381 23.97 2.91 -2.49
CA VAL A 381 25.17 3.75 -2.63
C VAL A 381 26.15 3.14 -3.63
N SER A 382 26.39 1.83 -3.59
CA SER A 382 27.27 1.13 -4.54
C SER A 382 26.76 1.19 -5.98
N VAL A 383 25.44 1.21 -6.19
CA VAL A 383 24.81 1.42 -7.49
C VAL A 383 24.87 2.89 -7.90
N LEU A 384 24.41 3.81 -7.04
CA LEU A 384 24.27 5.23 -7.36
C LEU A 384 25.63 5.91 -7.55
N SER A 385 26.66 5.53 -6.80
CA SER A 385 28.03 6.03 -7.00
C SER A 385 28.66 5.63 -8.34
N LYS A 386 28.16 4.58 -9.01
CA LYS A 386 28.56 4.15 -10.36
C LYS A 386 27.64 4.70 -11.46
N THR A 387 26.47 5.22 -11.08
CA THR A 387 25.43 5.67 -11.99
C THR A 387 25.82 7.00 -12.64
N LYS A 388 25.81 7.04 -13.97
CA LYS A 388 26.05 8.26 -14.77
C LYS A 388 24.75 8.95 -15.17
N ILE A 389 23.71 8.18 -15.48
CA ILE A 389 22.35 8.66 -15.74
C ILE A 389 21.40 7.87 -14.84
N LEU A 390 20.65 8.56 -14.00
CA LEU A 390 19.59 8.00 -13.15
C LEU A 390 18.24 8.29 -13.78
N VAL A 391 17.45 7.27 -14.11
CA VAL A 391 16.06 7.40 -14.54
C VAL A 391 15.15 7.11 -13.35
N SER A 392 14.33 8.09 -12.94
CA SER A 392 13.47 7.98 -11.76
C SER A 392 12.08 8.53 -12.04
N GLN A 393 11.03 7.87 -11.54
CA GLN A 393 9.71 8.50 -11.42
C GLN A 393 9.72 9.59 -10.34
N TYR A 394 8.77 10.51 -10.44
CA TYR A 394 8.46 11.48 -9.40
C TYR A 394 8.11 10.82 -8.05
N GLY A 395 8.83 11.18 -6.98
CA GLY A 395 8.58 10.70 -5.62
C GLY A 395 9.84 10.51 -4.77
N SER A 396 9.70 9.86 -3.61
CA SER A 396 10.78 9.68 -2.62
C SER A 396 12.05 9.01 -3.18
N GLY A 397 11.92 8.13 -4.18
CA GLY A 397 13.05 7.51 -4.88
C GLY A 397 14.00 8.52 -5.54
N ALA A 398 13.48 9.61 -6.11
CA ALA A 398 14.29 10.63 -6.79
C ALA A 398 15.19 11.43 -5.84
N HIS A 399 14.90 11.45 -4.52
CA HIS A 399 15.78 12.10 -3.53
C HIS A 399 17.12 11.38 -3.36
N ASN A 400 17.24 10.12 -3.80
CA ASN A 400 18.52 9.41 -3.84
C ASN A 400 19.49 9.98 -4.87
N SER A 401 19.05 10.90 -5.75
CA SER A 401 19.92 11.67 -6.63
C SER A 401 21.07 12.36 -5.88
N ILE A 402 20.88 12.78 -4.62
CA ILE A 402 21.94 13.38 -3.78
C ILE A 402 23.21 12.50 -3.67
N LEU A 403 23.07 11.17 -3.77
CA LEU A 403 24.16 10.19 -3.70
C LEU A 403 24.94 10.06 -5.02
N LEU A 404 24.40 10.54 -6.15
CA LEU A 404 25.07 10.48 -7.45
C LEU A 404 26.38 11.29 -7.46
N PRO A 405 27.39 10.87 -8.24
CA PRO A 405 28.59 11.65 -8.50
C PRO A 405 28.28 12.99 -9.19
N LYS A 406 29.09 14.01 -8.92
CA LYS A 406 29.00 15.31 -9.60
C LYS A 406 29.21 15.15 -11.12
N GLY A 407 28.40 15.84 -11.91
CA GLY A 407 28.36 15.70 -13.37
C GLY A 407 27.65 14.43 -13.86
N SER A 408 26.99 13.66 -12.99
CA SER A 408 25.95 12.72 -13.40
C SER A 408 24.68 13.48 -13.80
N VAL A 409 23.70 12.77 -14.36
CA VAL A 409 22.41 13.35 -14.76
C VAL A 409 21.25 12.54 -14.19
N MET A 410 20.17 13.21 -13.83
CA MET A 410 18.88 12.60 -13.51
C MET A 410 17.87 12.88 -14.63
N ILE A 411 17.21 11.84 -15.14
CA ILE A 411 16.00 11.94 -15.96
C ILE A 411 14.82 11.69 -15.01
N LEU A 412 14.08 12.76 -14.74
CA LEU A 412 12.91 12.75 -13.86
C LEU A 412 11.64 12.56 -14.70
N LEU A 413 10.98 11.43 -14.52
CA LEU A 413 9.73 11.08 -15.20
C LEU A 413 8.56 11.62 -14.36
N MET A 414 7.94 12.71 -14.83
CA MET A 414 6.80 13.32 -14.17
C MET A 414 5.51 12.58 -14.51
N GLN A 415 4.64 12.46 -13.52
CA GLN A 415 3.31 11.89 -13.71
C GLN A 415 2.42 12.80 -14.57
N PRO A 416 1.35 12.28 -15.20
CA PRO A 416 0.40 13.07 -15.99
C PRO A 416 -0.12 14.30 -15.22
N GLY A 417 0.13 15.50 -15.74
CA GLY A 417 -0.25 16.76 -15.09
C GLY A 417 0.67 17.21 -13.95
N TRP A 418 1.74 16.50 -13.60
CA TRP A 418 2.66 16.87 -12.52
C TRP A 418 3.83 17.77 -12.96
N CYS A 419 3.92 18.17 -14.24
CA CYS A 419 5.07 18.89 -14.80
C CYS A 419 5.56 20.09 -13.95
N ASN A 420 4.63 20.92 -13.46
CA ASN A 420 4.91 22.12 -12.65
C ASN A 420 5.52 21.83 -11.26
N TRP A 421 5.53 20.57 -10.82
CA TRP A 421 6.00 20.12 -9.51
C TRP A 421 7.41 19.53 -9.51
N ASN A 422 8.13 19.60 -10.64
CA ASN A 422 9.49 19.09 -10.75
C ASN A 422 10.52 19.80 -9.83
N TRP A 423 10.22 21.03 -9.40
CA TRP A 423 11.18 21.98 -8.83
C TRP A 423 11.95 21.46 -7.61
N SER A 424 11.32 20.67 -6.73
CA SER A 424 11.97 20.12 -5.53
C SER A 424 13.11 19.17 -5.91
N TYR A 425 12.89 18.32 -6.91
CA TYR A 425 13.86 17.35 -7.41
C TYR A 425 14.90 17.98 -8.34
N THR A 426 14.49 18.92 -9.21
CA THR A 426 15.42 19.62 -10.10
C THR A 426 16.37 20.51 -9.31
N HIS A 427 15.89 21.23 -8.29
CA HIS A 427 16.74 22.05 -7.42
C HIS A 427 17.71 21.20 -6.60
N GLN A 428 17.26 20.09 -6.02
CA GLN A 428 18.16 19.14 -5.34
C GLN A 428 19.28 18.64 -6.26
N GLY A 429 18.94 18.27 -7.51
CA GLY A 429 19.93 17.85 -8.51
C GLY A 429 20.95 18.94 -8.81
N ILE A 430 20.47 20.15 -9.15
CA ILE A 430 21.32 21.30 -9.49
C ILE A 430 22.25 21.68 -8.32
N LEU A 431 21.72 21.78 -7.09
CA LEU A 431 22.50 22.07 -5.88
C LEU A 431 23.51 20.96 -5.53
N SER A 432 23.24 19.72 -5.96
CA SER A 432 24.16 18.57 -5.85
C SER A 432 25.22 18.50 -6.96
N GLY A 433 25.18 19.40 -7.94
CA GLY A 433 26.06 19.39 -9.12
C GLY A 433 25.70 18.30 -10.13
N ILE A 434 24.41 17.98 -10.28
CA ILE A 434 23.85 16.93 -11.14
C ILE A 434 23.00 17.63 -12.20
N GLY A 435 23.17 17.26 -13.47
CA GLY A 435 22.28 17.75 -14.53
C GLY A 435 20.88 17.14 -14.38
N VAL A 436 19.83 17.86 -14.76
CA VAL A 436 18.47 17.32 -14.68
C VAL A 436 17.73 17.50 -15.98
N VAL A 437 17.16 16.41 -16.49
CA VAL A 437 16.18 16.39 -17.57
C VAL A 437 14.85 15.98 -16.97
N VAL A 438 13.77 16.66 -17.33
CA VAL A 438 12.41 16.40 -16.86
C VAL A 438 11.58 16.00 -18.06
N ILE A 439 10.95 14.82 -18.01
CA ILE A 439 9.95 14.41 -19.01
C ILE A 439 8.57 14.66 -18.41
N CYS A 440 7.80 15.52 -19.05
CA CYS A 440 6.42 15.78 -18.68
C CYS A 440 5.47 14.92 -19.52
N GLY A 441 4.77 13.99 -18.87
CA GLY A 441 3.69 13.24 -19.50
C GLY A 441 2.50 14.14 -19.86
N GLU A 442 1.83 13.83 -20.97
CA GLU A 442 0.57 14.50 -21.34
C GLU A 442 -0.41 14.47 -20.16
N ALA A 443 -1.02 15.61 -19.85
CA ALA A 443 -2.13 15.63 -18.91
C ALA A 443 -3.34 15.00 -19.60
N PHE A 444 -3.80 13.85 -19.09
CA PHE A 444 -5.05 13.20 -19.53
C PHE A 444 -6.31 14.04 -19.23
N PHE A 445 -6.16 15.17 -18.53
CA PHE A 445 -7.22 16.10 -18.15
C PHE A 445 -6.90 17.47 -18.73
N GLU A 446 -7.86 18.07 -19.45
CA GLU A 446 -7.70 19.37 -20.13
C GLU A 446 -7.61 20.58 -19.18
N ARG A 447 -7.63 20.38 -17.85
CA ARG A 447 -7.72 21.43 -16.83
C ARG A 447 -6.69 21.27 -15.73
N GLU A 448 -5.97 22.35 -15.40
CA GLU A 448 -5.33 22.48 -14.10
C GLU A 448 -6.43 22.64 -13.04
N ALA A 449 -6.57 21.64 -12.16
CA ALA A 449 -7.29 21.81 -10.91
C ALA A 449 -6.35 22.48 -9.88
N PHE A 450 -6.33 23.81 -9.81
CA PHE A 450 -5.54 24.53 -8.81
C PHE A 450 -6.22 24.39 -7.44
N ARG A 451 -5.48 24.20 -6.34
CA ARG A 451 -6.09 24.07 -5.00
C ARG A 451 -6.34 25.40 -4.30
N TRP A 452 -7.28 25.39 -3.36
CA TRP A 452 -7.63 26.49 -2.43
C TRP A 452 -6.39 27.22 -1.89
N THR A 453 -5.37 26.49 -1.44
CA THR A 453 -4.21 27.07 -0.76
C THR A 453 -2.97 27.10 -1.66
N TRP A 454 -2.13 28.13 -1.47
CA TRP A 454 -0.79 28.21 -2.07
C TRP A 454 0.10 26.99 -1.74
N LYS A 455 -0.15 26.34 -0.60
CA LYS A 455 0.56 25.11 -0.18
C LYS A 455 0.04 23.88 -0.93
N GLY A 456 -1.24 23.81 -1.22
CA GLY A 456 -1.85 22.75 -2.02
C GLY A 456 -1.43 22.86 -3.48
N TRP A 457 -1.21 24.09 -3.96
CA TRP A 457 -0.55 24.36 -5.23
C TRP A 457 0.90 23.84 -5.28
N MET A 458 1.59 23.55 -4.18
CA MET A 458 2.93 22.92 -4.22
C MET A 458 2.90 21.38 -4.32
N GLN A 459 1.74 20.75 -4.51
CA GLN A 459 1.57 19.31 -4.23
C GLN A 459 0.86 18.47 -5.30
N GLY A 460 0.71 19.00 -6.52
CA GLY A 460 0.28 18.27 -7.73
C GLY A 460 -1.14 17.69 -7.73
N PRO A 461 -1.70 17.36 -8.91
CA PRO A 461 -3.04 16.78 -9.02
C PRO A 461 -3.12 15.41 -8.31
N TRP A 462 -3.95 15.30 -7.26
CA TRP A 462 -3.96 14.13 -6.36
C TRP A 462 -4.49 12.87 -7.05
N ASN A 463 -5.50 13.01 -7.92
CA ASN A 463 -6.08 11.92 -8.70
C ASN A 463 -5.05 11.15 -9.57
N THR A 464 -3.99 11.81 -10.05
CA THR A 464 -2.91 11.17 -10.82
C THR A 464 -1.69 10.81 -9.97
N LYS A 465 -1.71 11.11 -8.67
CA LYS A 465 -0.57 10.97 -7.77
C LYS A 465 -0.08 9.54 -7.64
N ASP A 466 -0.98 8.57 -7.61
CA ASP A 466 -0.63 7.17 -7.40
C ASP A 466 -0.91 6.29 -8.63
N MET A 467 -1.44 6.90 -9.70
CA MET A 467 -1.62 6.26 -11.00
C MET A 467 -0.30 5.80 -11.61
N SER A 468 -0.28 4.55 -12.05
CA SER A 468 0.69 4.02 -13.01
C SER A 468 0.56 4.76 -14.35
N PHE A 469 1.68 4.98 -15.04
CA PHE A 469 1.72 5.85 -16.20
C PHE A 469 2.67 5.34 -17.30
N TYR A 470 2.50 5.92 -18.49
CA TYR A 470 3.29 5.65 -19.68
C TYR A 470 4.16 6.88 -19.99
N VAL A 471 5.40 6.65 -20.43
CA VAL A 471 6.29 7.71 -20.92
C VAL A 471 6.45 7.55 -22.43
N ASP A 472 6.24 8.61 -23.19
CA ASP A 472 6.44 8.59 -24.63
C ASP A 472 7.89 8.23 -25.00
N LYS A 473 8.04 7.35 -25.99
CA LYS A 473 9.33 6.81 -26.40
C LYS A 473 10.22 7.86 -27.08
N ASP A 474 9.64 8.77 -27.86
CA ASP A 474 10.37 9.74 -28.66
C ASP A 474 10.86 10.88 -27.75
N LEU A 475 10.00 11.30 -26.79
CA LEU A 475 10.42 12.17 -25.68
C LEU A 475 11.51 11.54 -24.80
N PHE A 476 11.47 10.23 -24.57
CA PHE A 476 12.51 9.54 -23.81
C PHE A 476 13.84 9.45 -24.57
N GLU A 477 13.82 9.21 -25.88
CA GLU A 477 15.02 9.25 -26.71
C GLU A 477 15.66 10.64 -26.72
N GLU A 478 14.86 11.71 -26.85
CA GLU A 478 15.34 13.10 -26.72
C GLU A 478 15.91 13.36 -25.32
N ALA A 479 15.24 12.90 -24.26
CA ALA A 479 15.72 13.05 -22.89
C ALA A 479 17.08 12.38 -22.65
N MET A 480 17.29 11.20 -23.24
CA MET A 480 18.58 10.51 -23.20
C MET A 480 19.68 11.31 -23.92
N GLU A 481 19.39 11.93 -25.07
CA GLU A 481 20.35 12.79 -25.76
C GLU A 481 20.70 14.05 -24.94
N LYS A 482 19.70 14.74 -24.38
CA LYS A 482 19.91 15.89 -23.49
C LYS A 482 20.69 15.52 -22.24
N ALA A 483 20.49 14.30 -21.71
CA ALA A 483 21.25 13.80 -20.58
C ALA A 483 22.72 13.53 -20.94
N GLU A 484 23.04 13.06 -22.14
CA GLU A 484 24.42 12.94 -22.60
C GLU A 484 25.08 14.32 -22.86
N GLU A 485 24.33 15.31 -23.34
CA GLU A 485 24.82 16.69 -23.51
C GLU A 485 25.13 17.37 -22.16
N LEU A 486 24.25 17.25 -21.16
CA LEU A 486 24.52 17.70 -19.79
C LEU A 486 25.70 16.94 -19.17
N GLY A 487 25.69 15.61 -19.25
CA GLY A 487 26.71 14.74 -18.67
C GLY A 487 28.10 14.86 -19.30
N SER A 488 28.22 15.48 -20.48
CA SER A 488 29.47 15.83 -21.15
C SER A 488 29.87 17.31 -20.99
N GLY A 489 29.06 18.11 -20.30
CA GLY A 489 29.31 19.55 -20.10
C GLY A 489 29.07 20.42 -21.33
N LYS A 490 28.37 19.91 -22.36
CA LYS A 490 27.91 20.71 -23.52
C LYS A 490 26.78 21.66 -23.12
N LEU A 491 25.94 21.24 -22.18
CA LEU A 491 24.89 22.06 -21.57
C LEU A 491 25.28 22.41 -20.12
N PRO A 492 24.91 23.60 -19.62
CA PRO A 492 25.22 24.02 -18.26
C PRO A 492 24.31 23.31 -17.25
N LEU A 493 24.87 22.91 -16.10
CA LEU A 493 24.17 22.18 -15.05
C LEU A 493 23.30 23.07 -14.12
N ASN A 494 23.05 24.34 -14.50
CA ASN A 494 22.40 25.34 -13.63
C ASN A 494 20.90 25.52 -13.87
N ALA A 495 20.31 24.77 -14.81
CA ALA A 495 18.87 24.76 -15.09
C ALA A 495 18.45 23.36 -15.56
N PRO A 496 17.20 22.94 -15.30
CA PRO A 496 16.68 21.68 -15.84
C PRO A 496 16.33 21.83 -17.32
N VAL A 497 16.51 20.76 -18.09
CA VAL A 497 15.96 20.63 -19.45
C VAL A 497 14.58 19.99 -19.34
N ILE A 498 13.51 20.68 -19.73
CA ILE A 498 12.13 20.17 -19.64
C ILE A 498 11.66 19.78 -21.04
N LEU A 499 11.11 18.56 -21.17
CA LEU A 499 10.67 17.95 -22.42
C LEU A 499 9.22 17.47 -22.33
N GLY A 500 8.58 17.32 -23.50
CA GLY A 500 7.15 17.05 -23.63
C GLY A 500 6.32 18.32 -23.73
N PRO A 501 4.97 18.23 -23.66
CA PRO A 501 4.14 19.39 -23.46
C PRO A 501 4.49 20.01 -22.12
N GLY A 502 5.31 21.07 -22.16
CA GLY A 502 5.44 22.00 -21.04
C GLY A 502 4.05 22.54 -20.67
N ALA A 503 3.91 23.04 -19.44
CA ALA A 503 2.63 23.50 -18.91
C ALA A 503 2.14 24.85 -19.51
N ASP A 504 2.32 25.05 -20.82
CA ASP A 504 1.59 26.02 -21.64
C ASP A 504 0.11 25.57 -21.81
N PHE A 505 -0.53 25.21 -20.70
CA PHE A 505 -1.97 24.99 -20.66
C PHE A 505 -2.66 26.31 -20.96
N LYS A 506 -3.70 26.29 -21.79
CA LYS A 506 -4.54 27.47 -22.01
C LYS A 506 -5.37 27.71 -20.76
N GLU A 507 -5.02 28.78 -20.08
CA GLU A 507 -5.52 29.12 -18.75
C GLU A 507 -6.98 29.56 -18.83
N GLU A 508 -7.90 28.78 -18.24
CA GLU A 508 -9.29 29.22 -18.07
C GLU A 508 -9.39 30.27 -16.95
N GLU A 509 -10.15 31.34 -17.20
CA GLU A 509 -10.30 32.44 -16.25
C GLU A 509 -11.28 32.11 -15.11
N GLY A 510 -10.91 32.51 -13.90
CA GLY A 510 -11.84 32.94 -12.85
C GLY A 510 -12.55 31.90 -11.96
N ARG A 511 -12.99 30.73 -12.45
CA ARG A 511 -14.01 29.93 -11.74
C ARG A 511 -13.53 29.26 -10.44
N ILE A 512 -14.41 29.14 -9.44
CA ILE A 512 -14.20 28.36 -8.20
C ILE A 512 -15.18 27.17 -8.21
N THR A 513 -14.70 25.96 -7.88
CA THR A 513 -15.53 24.75 -7.80
C THR A 513 -15.16 23.90 -6.59
N VAL A 514 -16.14 23.37 -5.84
CA VAL A 514 -15.89 22.34 -4.83
C VAL A 514 -15.78 20.96 -5.50
N HIS A 515 -15.01 20.03 -4.94
CA HIS A 515 -14.86 18.66 -5.43
C HIS A 515 -14.84 17.67 -4.26
N LEU A 516 -15.58 16.56 -4.36
CA LEU A 516 -15.42 15.43 -3.46
C LEU A 516 -14.29 14.55 -3.99
N SER A 517 -13.11 14.65 -3.40
CA SER A 517 -11.91 13.95 -3.88
C SER A 517 -11.79 12.52 -3.37
N ASP A 518 -12.37 12.23 -2.21
CA ASP A 518 -12.39 10.91 -1.61
C ASP A 518 -13.56 10.80 -0.62
N TYR A 519 -14.06 9.59 -0.37
CA TYR A 519 -14.94 9.33 0.76
C TYR A 519 -14.77 7.91 1.32
N GLN A 520 -14.87 7.79 2.64
CA GLN A 520 -14.87 6.50 3.34
C GLN A 520 -16.15 6.35 4.16
N ILE A 521 -16.81 5.20 4.08
CA ILE A 521 -17.93 4.86 4.96
C ILE A 521 -17.39 3.96 6.08
N VAL A 522 -17.62 4.33 7.34
CA VAL A 522 -17.29 3.52 8.52
C VAL A 522 -18.58 3.19 9.26
N GLU A 523 -18.87 1.90 9.41
CA GLU A 523 -20.04 1.42 10.16
C GLU A 523 -19.88 1.68 11.66
N ASP A 524 -20.96 2.13 12.32
CA ASP A 524 -21.02 2.49 13.73
C ASP A 524 -22.39 2.10 14.31
N GLY A 525 -22.68 0.79 14.30
CA GLY A 525 -23.95 0.22 14.73
C GLY A 525 -25.09 0.48 13.75
N GLU A 526 -26.18 1.12 14.21
CA GLU A 526 -27.32 1.53 13.36
C GLU A 526 -27.01 2.77 12.50
N MET A 527 -25.85 3.39 12.70
CA MET A 527 -25.37 4.55 11.95
C MET A 527 -24.15 4.17 11.12
N ALA A 528 -23.88 4.93 10.08
CA ALA A 528 -22.56 5.02 9.48
C ALA A 528 -22.01 6.43 9.59
N ARG A 529 -20.69 6.53 9.72
CA ARG A 529 -19.93 7.77 9.63
C ARG A 529 -19.27 7.83 8.26
N ILE A 530 -19.79 8.69 7.39
CA ILE A 530 -19.16 9.00 6.11
C ILE A 530 -18.11 10.08 6.35
N MET A 531 -16.87 9.80 5.96
CA MET A 531 -15.75 10.73 5.97
C MET A 531 -15.59 11.25 4.55
N CYS A 532 -16.02 12.47 4.27
CA CYS A 532 -15.91 13.08 2.94
C CYS A 532 -14.68 13.99 2.89
N VAL A 533 -13.82 13.85 1.87
CA VAL A 533 -12.68 14.75 1.64
C VAL A 533 -13.05 15.74 0.55
N PHE A 534 -13.31 16.98 0.94
CA PHE A 534 -13.54 18.06 -0.03
C PHE A 534 -12.25 18.79 -0.38
N GLU A 535 -11.94 18.83 -1.68
CA GLU A 535 -11.03 19.80 -2.27
C GLU A 535 -11.84 20.98 -2.80
N VAL A 536 -11.21 22.15 -2.87
CA VAL A 536 -11.77 23.29 -3.59
C VAL A 536 -10.75 23.77 -4.59
N VAL A 537 -11.25 23.96 -5.79
CA VAL A 537 -10.50 24.15 -7.00
C VAL A 537 -10.71 25.57 -7.51
N LEU A 538 -9.62 26.27 -7.78
CA LEU A 538 -9.60 27.66 -8.24
C LEU A 538 -9.17 27.73 -9.70
N GLY A 539 -9.69 28.68 -10.48
CA GLY A 539 -9.14 29.07 -11.77
C GLY A 539 -8.01 30.09 -11.61
N LYS A 540 -7.29 30.40 -12.70
CA LYS A 540 -6.14 31.33 -12.63
C LYS A 540 -6.50 32.73 -12.12
N GLY A 541 -7.75 33.17 -12.33
CA GLY A 541 -8.29 34.42 -11.77
C GLY A 541 -8.38 34.43 -10.24
N GLY A 542 -8.58 33.27 -9.62
CA GLY A 542 -8.60 33.09 -8.16
C GLY A 542 -7.29 33.48 -7.48
N ARG A 543 -6.14 33.48 -8.18
CA ARG A 543 -4.86 33.98 -7.63
C ARG A 543 -4.88 35.47 -7.26
N GLN A 544 -5.76 36.28 -7.86
CA GLN A 544 -5.96 37.67 -7.44
C GLN A 544 -7.08 37.82 -6.40
N ALA A 545 -7.88 36.77 -6.19
CA ALA A 545 -8.96 36.74 -5.20
C ALA A 545 -8.44 36.47 -3.77
N ARG A 546 -7.72 37.47 -3.25
CA ARG A 546 -7.57 37.80 -1.81
C ARG A 546 -6.76 36.86 -0.90
N ASN A 547 -6.27 37.43 0.21
CA ASN A 547 -6.00 36.69 1.43
C ASN A 547 -7.32 36.10 1.94
N TRP A 548 -7.50 34.79 1.80
CA TRP A 548 -8.63 34.06 2.39
C TRP A 548 -8.38 33.66 3.86
N ASP A 549 -7.57 34.45 4.57
CA ASP A 549 -7.60 34.54 6.05
C ASP A 549 -8.85 35.28 6.56
N ASP A 550 -9.72 35.72 5.66
CA ASP A 550 -11.04 36.31 5.93
C ASP A 550 -12.10 35.19 5.92
N ASP A 551 -12.70 34.96 7.09
CA ASP A 551 -13.66 33.88 7.37
C ASP A 551 -15.04 34.03 6.68
N GLN A 552 -15.21 34.95 5.72
CA GLN A 552 -16.49 35.15 5.03
C GLN A 552 -16.82 34.02 4.05
N THR A 553 -15.82 33.38 3.43
CA THR A 553 -16.06 32.21 2.57
C THR A 553 -16.18 30.95 3.43
N ARG A 554 -17.29 30.22 3.28
CA ARG A 554 -17.57 29.02 4.09
C ARG A 554 -17.87 27.82 3.21
N LEU A 555 -17.11 26.73 3.39
CA LEU A 555 -17.41 25.44 2.76
C LEU A 555 -18.60 24.81 3.51
N CYS A 556 -19.74 24.77 2.84
CA CYS A 556 -20.98 24.20 3.33
C CYS A 556 -21.23 22.82 2.72
N VAL A 557 -21.77 21.90 3.52
CA VAL A 557 -22.25 20.59 3.08
C VAL A 557 -23.69 20.41 3.58
N GLU A 558 -24.62 20.30 2.64
CA GLU A 558 -26.00 19.87 2.86
C GLU A 558 -26.12 18.36 2.64
N VAL A 559 -27.04 17.73 3.37
CA VAL A 559 -27.43 16.33 3.21
C VAL A 559 -28.95 16.24 3.21
N ASN A 560 -29.55 15.69 2.15
CA ASN A 560 -31.01 15.68 1.94
C ASN A 560 -31.63 17.07 2.19
N GLU A 561 -31.08 18.11 1.54
CA GLU A 561 -31.43 19.54 1.68
C GLU A 561 -31.15 20.17 3.06
N ALA A 562 -30.78 19.39 4.09
CA ALA A 562 -30.44 19.89 5.42
C ALA A 562 -28.94 20.26 5.50
N LYS A 563 -28.62 21.52 5.80
CA LYS A 563 -27.25 22.00 6.03
C LYS A 563 -26.63 21.32 7.26
N VAL A 564 -25.75 20.33 7.03
CA VAL A 564 -25.10 19.53 8.09
C VAL A 564 -23.89 20.25 8.68
N THR A 565 -23.07 20.88 7.84
CA THR A 565 -21.93 21.68 8.32
C THR A 565 -21.67 22.86 7.40
N CYS A 566 -21.09 23.92 7.95
CA CYS A 566 -20.43 24.98 7.21
C CYS A 566 -19.20 25.41 7.99
N ARG A 567 -18.02 25.25 7.42
CA ARG A 567 -16.74 25.63 8.03
C ARG A 567 -16.19 26.87 7.35
N ASN A 568 -15.67 27.82 8.13
CA ASN A 568 -15.04 29.02 7.58
C ASN A 568 -13.68 28.71 6.96
N ALA A 569 -13.16 29.63 6.13
CA ALA A 569 -11.85 29.48 5.48
C ALA A 569 -10.68 29.18 6.43
N SER A 570 -10.70 29.64 7.68
CA SER A 570 -9.69 29.28 8.69
C SER A 570 -9.91 27.90 9.36
N GLU A 571 -11.12 27.35 9.29
CA GLU A 571 -11.53 26.10 9.96
C GLU A 571 -11.35 24.85 9.09
N PHE A 572 -10.96 25.02 7.82
CA PHE A 572 -10.74 23.93 6.90
C PHE A 572 -9.42 24.11 6.14
N ASN A 573 -8.77 23.01 5.81
CA ASN A 573 -7.52 23.02 5.06
C ASN A 573 -7.78 22.52 3.62
N GLU A 574 -6.69 22.35 2.86
CA GLU A 574 -6.71 21.82 1.50
C GLU A 574 -7.41 20.45 1.34
N PHE A 575 -7.65 19.69 2.42
CA PHE A 575 -8.36 18.40 2.44
C PHE A 575 -9.38 18.39 3.57
N SER A 576 -10.50 19.04 3.30
CA SER A 576 -11.54 19.29 4.27
C SER A 576 -12.31 18.01 4.58
N THR A 577 -11.87 17.26 5.60
CA THR A 577 -12.60 16.08 6.10
C THR A 577 -13.87 16.50 6.84
N VAL A 578 -15.00 16.21 6.22
CA VAL A 578 -16.34 16.41 6.77
C VAL A 578 -16.93 15.07 7.18
N ASP A 579 -17.28 15.00 8.45
CA ASP A 579 -17.90 13.83 9.07
C ASP A 579 -19.40 13.98 9.03
N ILE A 580 -20.06 12.99 8.42
CA ILE A 580 -21.51 12.94 8.30
C ILE A 580 -21.97 11.63 8.93
N GLN A 581 -22.65 11.72 10.07
CA GLN A 581 -23.34 10.57 10.66
C GLN A 581 -24.75 10.47 10.07
N VAL A 582 -25.08 9.31 9.55
CA VAL A 582 -26.35 9.00 8.88
C VAL A 582 -26.78 7.58 9.20
N PRO A 583 -28.09 7.25 9.22
CA PRO A 583 -28.53 5.89 9.49
C PRO A 583 -28.05 4.90 8.43
N PHE A 584 -27.76 3.68 8.83
CA PHE A 584 -27.40 2.60 7.93
C PHE A 584 -28.62 2.14 7.10
N GLY A 585 -28.43 1.76 5.84
CA GLY A 585 -29.49 1.41 4.91
C GLY A 585 -30.21 2.59 4.25
N VAL A 586 -29.64 3.80 4.26
CA VAL A 586 -30.27 5.03 3.74
C VAL A 586 -29.48 5.59 2.55
N GLU A 587 -30.21 5.93 1.49
CA GLU A 587 -29.69 6.76 0.40
C GLU A 587 -29.66 8.23 0.83
N ILE A 588 -28.50 8.87 0.69
CA ILE A 588 -28.35 10.29 1.00
C ILE A 588 -27.94 11.10 -0.24
N ASN A 589 -28.67 12.19 -0.46
CA ASN A 589 -28.20 13.32 -1.24
C ASN A 589 -27.20 14.12 -0.42
N MET A 590 -26.17 14.63 -1.05
CA MET A 590 -25.30 15.66 -0.50
C MET A 590 -25.03 16.76 -1.52
N LYS A 591 -24.84 17.98 -1.03
CA LYS A 591 -24.40 19.13 -1.84
C LYS A 591 -23.31 19.88 -1.08
N ALA A 592 -22.12 19.96 -1.64
CA ALA A 592 -21.02 20.77 -1.12
C ALA A 592 -20.86 22.03 -1.97
N TYR A 593 -20.69 23.20 -1.34
CA TYR A 593 -20.63 24.49 -2.01
C TYR A 593 -19.93 25.53 -1.14
N LEU A 594 -19.55 26.66 -1.72
CA LEU A 594 -19.07 27.82 -0.97
C LEU A 594 -20.22 28.82 -0.76
N GLU A 595 -20.50 29.15 0.50
CA GLU A 595 -21.50 30.15 0.86
C GLU A 595 -21.08 31.52 0.28
N GLY A 596 -21.82 31.98 -0.73
CA GLY A 596 -21.56 33.23 -1.47
C GLY A 596 -21.12 33.05 -2.93
N GLU A 597 -20.76 31.85 -3.38
CA GLU A 597 -20.30 31.57 -4.75
C GLU A 597 -21.22 30.55 -5.44
N GLU A 598 -22.28 31.03 -6.12
CA GLU A 598 -23.31 30.17 -6.73
C GLU A 598 -22.77 29.18 -7.77
N GLU A 599 -21.65 29.48 -8.44
CA GLU A 599 -21.03 28.59 -9.43
C GLU A 599 -20.22 27.41 -8.84
N SER A 600 -20.10 27.34 -7.51
CA SER A 600 -19.25 26.39 -6.79
C SER A 600 -19.93 25.10 -6.33
N GLU A 601 -21.25 24.97 -6.53
CA GLU A 601 -22.05 23.83 -6.05
C GLU A 601 -21.66 22.50 -6.72
N THR A 602 -21.49 21.47 -5.89
CA THR A 602 -21.18 20.09 -6.29
C THR A 602 -22.08 19.13 -5.56
N TYR A 603 -22.87 18.37 -6.31
CA TYR A 603 -23.82 17.38 -5.80
C TYR A 603 -23.21 15.98 -5.79
N PHE A 604 -23.59 15.13 -4.84
CA PHE A 604 -23.16 13.73 -4.76
C PHE A 604 -24.19 12.90 -3.99
N TRP A 605 -24.20 11.60 -4.25
CA TRP A 605 -25.19 10.67 -3.73
C TRP A 605 -24.41 9.49 -3.13
N VAL A 606 -24.75 9.10 -1.90
CA VAL A 606 -24.11 7.97 -1.22
C VAL A 606 -25.19 7.04 -0.69
N GLU A 607 -25.18 5.78 -1.10
CA GLU A 607 -26.03 4.74 -0.52
C GLU A 607 -25.30 4.09 0.66
N VAL A 608 -25.81 4.28 1.87
CA VAL A 608 -25.16 3.84 3.09
C VAL A 608 -25.62 2.44 3.43
N GLY A 609 -24.72 1.47 3.48
CA GLY A 609 -25.09 0.05 3.69
C GLY A 609 -25.79 -0.60 2.50
N GLY A 610 -25.82 0.10 1.36
CA GLY A 610 -26.20 -0.46 0.08
C GLY A 610 -25.03 -1.18 -0.59
N VAL A 611 -25.36 -2.22 -1.36
CA VAL A 611 -24.43 -3.03 -2.18
C VAL A 611 -23.84 -2.23 -3.36
N VAL A 612 -24.25 -0.97 -3.51
CA VAL A 612 -23.89 -0.09 -4.62
C VAL A 612 -22.73 0.81 -4.23
N GLY A 613 -21.53 0.20 -4.13
CA GLY A 613 -20.26 0.89 -4.26
C GLY A 613 -20.08 1.42 -5.68
N GLY A 614 -20.91 2.40 -6.06
CA GLY A 614 -20.84 3.06 -7.35
C GLY A 614 -19.72 4.08 -7.34
N LEU A 615 -18.62 3.78 -8.03
CA LEU A 615 -17.64 4.79 -8.46
C LEU A 615 -18.37 5.83 -9.34
N GLY A 616 -18.85 6.89 -8.71
CA GLY A 616 -19.42 8.06 -9.37
C GLY A 616 -18.31 8.82 -10.09
N VAL A 617 -17.91 8.34 -11.27
CA VAL A 617 -16.97 9.05 -12.13
C VAL A 617 -17.65 10.31 -12.65
N SER A 618 -17.51 11.39 -11.89
CA SER A 618 -17.87 12.74 -12.31
C SER A 618 -17.01 13.13 -13.51
N THR A 619 -17.52 12.89 -14.71
CA THR A 619 -16.86 13.31 -15.97
C THR A 619 -17.32 14.70 -16.38
N ILE A 620 -17.09 15.69 -15.51
CA ILE A 620 -17.22 17.11 -15.86
C ILE A 620 -16.25 17.40 -17.01
N THR A 621 -16.76 17.38 -18.23
CA THR A 621 -16.10 17.92 -19.42
C THR A 621 -17.04 18.96 -20.02
N HIS A 622 -16.79 20.24 -19.75
CA HIS A 622 -17.54 21.33 -20.37
C HIS A 622 -16.68 22.01 -21.43
N ILE A 623 -17.12 21.99 -22.69
CA ILE A 623 -16.60 22.87 -23.74
C ILE A 623 -17.34 24.20 -23.64
N GLY A 624 -16.59 25.30 -23.61
CA GLY A 624 -17.14 26.62 -23.29
C GLY A 624 -18.03 27.25 -24.37
N GLY A 625 -19.02 28.03 -23.90
CA GLY A 625 -19.83 28.94 -24.72
C GLY A 625 -19.06 30.19 -25.16
N GLY A 626 -18.00 30.02 -25.94
CA GLY A 626 -17.21 31.10 -26.51
C GLY A 626 -17.88 31.78 -27.72
N GLY A 627 -18.95 32.56 -27.50
CA GLY A 627 -19.60 33.29 -28.59
C GLY A 627 -20.70 34.24 -28.12
N GLY A 628 -20.51 35.55 -28.31
CA GLY A 628 -21.49 36.57 -27.95
C GLY A 628 -22.78 36.47 -28.78
N GLY A 629 -23.78 35.79 -28.23
CA GLY A 629 -25.14 35.68 -28.75
C GLY A 629 -25.99 34.88 -27.76
N ASN A 630 -27.29 35.19 -27.65
CA ASN A 630 -28.18 34.46 -26.76
C ASN A 630 -28.27 32.98 -27.21
N VAL A 631 -27.62 32.10 -26.45
CA VAL A 631 -27.79 30.64 -26.54
C VAL A 631 -28.56 30.21 -25.29
N ASP A 632 -29.65 29.47 -25.49
CA ASP A 632 -30.47 28.95 -24.40
C ASP A 632 -29.64 28.09 -23.43
N VAL A 633 -29.91 28.25 -22.13
CA VAL A 633 -29.16 27.63 -21.01
C VAL A 633 -29.52 26.14 -20.81
N ASN A 634 -29.87 25.43 -21.89
CA ASN A 634 -30.31 24.02 -21.87
C ASN A 634 -29.14 23.03 -22.13
N GLY A 635 -27.92 23.43 -21.78
CA GLY A 635 -26.75 22.55 -21.80
C GLY A 635 -26.77 21.61 -20.59
N LEU A 636 -26.60 20.31 -20.86
CA LEU A 636 -26.56 19.25 -19.85
C LEU A 636 -25.38 19.49 -18.88
N ASN A 637 -25.65 19.67 -17.59
CA ASN A 637 -24.63 20.03 -16.59
C ASN A 637 -24.15 18.84 -15.76
N ASP A 638 -25.02 17.87 -15.46
CA ASP A 638 -24.66 16.66 -14.71
C ASP A 638 -25.33 15.41 -15.32
N PHE A 639 -24.56 14.32 -15.53
CA PHE A 639 -25.12 12.97 -15.71
C PHE A 639 -24.36 11.90 -14.93
N ARG A 640 -25.10 10.95 -14.37
CA ARG A 640 -24.60 9.87 -13.50
C ARG A 640 -25.26 8.55 -13.85
N LEU A 641 -24.47 7.50 -14.02
CA LEU A 641 -24.96 6.16 -14.34
C LEU A 641 -24.96 5.27 -13.09
N PHE A 642 -26.12 5.11 -12.45
CA PHE A 642 -26.34 4.21 -11.32
C PHE A 642 -26.85 2.84 -11.78
N ARG A 643 -26.74 1.80 -10.93
CA ARG A 643 -27.27 0.46 -11.21
C ARG A 643 -28.01 -0.12 -10.02
N GLY A 644 -29.30 -0.41 -10.19
CA GLY A 644 -30.12 -1.15 -9.24
C GLY A 644 -30.12 -2.67 -9.48
N ARG A 645 -30.97 -3.40 -8.75
CA ARG A 645 -31.16 -4.86 -8.84
C ARG A 645 -31.92 -5.32 -10.09
N GLY A 646 -31.51 -4.86 -11.28
CA GLY A 646 -32.05 -5.29 -12.57
C GLY A 646 -31.72 -4.30 -13.69
N ASP A 647 -31.98 -3.03 -13.43
CA ASP A 647 -31.89 -1.94 -14.40
C ASP A 647 -30.84 -0.88 -13.98
N PHE A 648 -30.41 -0.06 -14.94
CA PHE A 648 -29.55 1.09 -14.70
C PHE A 648 -30.38 2.36 -14.65
N ALA A 649 -30.17 3.17 -13.62
CA ALA A 649 -30.77 4.49 -13.48
C ALA A 649 -29.74 5.55 -13.87
N LEU A 650 -29.93 6.21 -15.01
CA LEU A 650 -29.16 7.38 -15.39
C LEU A 650 -29.84 8.62 -14.80
N VAL A 651 -29.18 9.36 -13.91
CA VAL A 651 -29.65 10.70 -13.53
C VAL A 651 -29.06 11.71 -14.50
N VAL A 652 -29.87 12.62 -15.04
CA VAL A 652 -29.42 13.75 -15.87
C VAL A 652 -30.10 15.01 -15.36
N ASP A 653 -29.33 15.98 -14.87
CA ASP A 653 -29.83 17.23 -14.27
C ASP A 653 -30.99 16.98 -13.26
N GLY A 654 -30.87 15.93 -12.43
CA GLY A 654 -31.87 15.50 -11.45
C GLY A 654 -32.99 14.58 -11.95
N LEU A 655 -33.07 14.30 -13.26
CA LEU A 655 -34.09 13.42 -13.85
C LEU A 655 -33.59 11.98 -13.99
N VAL A 656 -34.31 11.02 -13.40
CA VAL A 656 -33.96 9.57 -13.44
C VAL A 656 -34.47 8.91 -14.73
N PHE A 657 -33.61 8.14 -15.40
CA PHE A 657 -33.89 7.32 -16.58
C PHE A 657 -33.49 5.86 -16.34
N GLU A 658 -34.47 4.98 -16.16
CA GLU A 658 -34.24 3.54 -15.97
C GLU A 658 -34.16 2.78 -17.32
N THR A 659 -33.13 1.94 -17.49
CA THR A 659 -32.90 1.18 -18.71
C THR A 659 -32.11 -0.13 -18.51
N ASP A 660 -32.40 -1.10 -19.37
CA ASP A 660 -31.72 -2.38 -19.46
C ASP A 660 -30.48 -2.31 -20.38
N LEU A 661 -29.27 -2.55 -19.83
CA LEU A 661 -28.02 -2.62 -20.60
C LEU A 661 -27.83 -3.91 -21.42
N SER A 662 -28.72 -4.91 -21.31
CA SER A 662 -28.58 -6.18 -22.04
C SER A 662 -28.53 -6.02 -23.56
N SER A 663 -29.03 -4.90 -24.06
CA SER A 663 -28.97 -4.47 -25.45
C SER A 663 -28.40 -3.05 -25.58
N PRO A 664 -27.15 -2.90 -26.06
CA PRO A 664 -26.54 -1.59 -26.33
C PRO A 664 -27.37 -0.69 -27.27
N TYR A 665 -28.12 -1.30 -28.19
CA TYR A 665 -29.04 -0.59 -29.09
C TYR A 665 -30.30 -0.10 -28.38
N ARG A 666 -30.82 -0.86 -27.41
CA ARG A 666 -31.98 -0.46 -26.59
C ARG A 666 -31.61 0.73 -25.71
N LEU A 667 -30.48 0.63 -25.02
CA LEU A 667 -29.88 1.72 -24.26
C LEU A 667 -29.75 3.01 -25.09
N GLN A 668 -29.14 2.93 -26.29
CA GLN A 668 -29.02 4.08 -27.18
C GLN A 668 -30.39 4.63 -27.62
N ARG A 669 -31.35 3.77 -27.95
CA ARG A 669 -32.69 4.20 -28.37
C ARG A 669 -33.45 4.90 -27.23
N ASP A 670 -33.43 4.28 -26.05
CA ASP A 670 -34.23 4.67 -24.90
C ASP A 670 -33.64 5.96 -24.29
N ALA A 671 -32.31 6.07 -24.19
CA ALA A 671 -31.66 7.32 -23.80
C ALA A 671 -31.86 8.43 -24.84
N ALA A 672 -31.83 8.14 -26.15
CA ALA A 672 -32.15 9.14 -27.17
C ALA A 672 -33.60 9.60 -27.09
N SER A 673 -34.51 8.74 -26.62
CA SER A 673 -35.90 9.11 -26.35
C SER A 673 -36.01 10.01 -25.12
N PHE A 674 -35.27 9.70 -24.05
CA PHE A 674 -35.20 10.51 -22.83
C PHE A 674 -34.63 11.92 -23.10
N CYS A 675 -33.49 12.02 -23.78
CA CYS A 675 -32.88 13.31 -24.15
C CYS A 675 -33.84 14.17 -24.99
N ARG A 676 -34.57 13.57 -25.96
CA ARG A 676 -35.60 14.27 -26.74
C ARG A 676 -36.82 14.68 -25.92
N ALA A 677 -37.25 13.85 -24.97
CA ALA A 677 -38.43 14.13 -24.15
C ALA A 677 -38.20 15.29 -23.18
N ASN A 678 -36.97 15.41 -22.66
CA ASN A 678 -36.58 16.42 -21.67
C ASN A 678 -35.81 17.61 -22.28
N SER A 679 -35.64 17.66 -23.62
CA SER A 679 -34.93 18.72 -24.35
C SER A 679 -33.45 18.93 -23.95
N ILE A 680 -32.74 17.85 -23.60
CA ILE A 680 -31.38 17.89 -23.04
C ILE A 680 -30.33 17.58 -24.13
N ASP A 681 -29.25 18.36 -24.22
CA ASP A 681 -28.10 18.05 -25.09
C ASP A 681 -27.21 16.94 -24.49
N CYS A 682 -27.48 15.72 -24.91
CA CYS A 682 -26.75 14.54 -24.49
C CYS A 682 -25.41 14.28 -25.21
N GLY A 683 -24.78 15.25 -25.89
CA GLY A 683 -23.52 15.06 -26.64
C GLY A 683 -22.39 14.36 -25.86
N LEU A 684 -22.19 14.73 -24.59
CA LEU A 684 -21.19 14.12 -23.69
C LEU A 684 -21.60 12.74 -23.21
N PHE A 685 -22.86 12.59 -22.80
CA PHE A 685 -23.45 11.30 -22.48
C PHE A 685 -23.29 10.32 -23.65
N TRP A 686 -23.50 10.76 -24.91
CA TRP A 686 -23.27 9.93 -26.10
C TRP A 686 -21.82 9.47 -26.24
N ARG A 687 -20.83 10.27 -25.84
CA ARG A 687 -19.42 9.89 -25.90
C ARG A 687 -19.12 8.76 -24.93
N GLU A 688 -19.50 8.90 -23.67
CA GLU A 688 -19.25 7.88 -22.64
C GLU A 688 -20.10 6.62 -22.86
N LEU A 689 -21.38 6.79 -23.22
CA LEU A 689 -22.24 5.69 -23.65
C LEU A 689 -21.64 4.97 -24.86
N SER A 690 -21.06 5.69 -25.82
CA SER A 690 -20.39 5.08 -26.97
C SER A 690 -19.13 4.31 -26.58
N LYS A 691 -18.41 4.67 -25.51
CA LYS A 691 -17.32 3.85 -24.97
C LYS A 691 -17.87 2.53 -24.42
N ILE A 692 -18.88 2.58 -23.53
CA ILE A 692 -19.52 1.38 -22.95
C ILE A 692 -20.12 0.49 -24.05
N VAL A 693 -20.84 1.09 -25.00
CA VAL A 693 -21.42 0.39 -26.16
C VAL A 693 -20.33 -0.19 -27.07
N ARG A 694 -19.20 0.50 -27.27
CA ARG A 694 -18.05 -0.01 -28.04
C ARG A 694 -17.40 -1.19 -27.33
N GLU A 695 -17.15 -1.10 -26.04
CA GLU A 695 -16.59 -2.17 -25.20
C GLU A 695 -17.50 -3.40 -25.23
N GLN A 696 -18.80 -3.25 -24.94
CA GLN A 696 -19.78 -4.35 -25.02
C GLN A 696 -19.88 -4.95 -26.43
N ASN A 697 -19.73 -4.14 -27.49
CA ASN A 697 -19.67 -4.64 -28.87
C ASN A 697 -18.35 -5.34 -29.20
N LEU A 698 -17.22 -4.91 -28.64
CA LEU A 698 -15.93 -5.59 -28.79
C LEU A 698 -15.97 -6.94 -28.07
N LEU A 699 -16.39 -6.97 -26.80
CA LEU A 699 -16.61 -8.21 -26.05
C LEU A 699 -17.48 -9.18 -26.85
N ARG A 700 -18.65 -8.72 -27.33
CA ARG A 700 -19.56 -9.54 -28.14
C ARG A 700 -18.95 -10.03 -29.46
N ARG A 701 -18.13 -9.23 -30.14
CA ARG A 701 -17.46 -9.61 -31.41
C ARG A 701 -16.33 -10.61 -31.17
N SER A 702 -15.61 -10.48 -30.06
CA SER A 702 -14.54 -11.38 -29.62
C SER A 702 -15.07 -12.64 -28.90
N ASN A 703 -16.39 -12.87 -28.94
CA ASN A 703 -17.10 -13.95 -28.23
C ASN A 703 -16.80 -13.99 -26.72
N LEU A 704 -16.44 -12.85 -26.11
CA LEU A 704 -16.07 -12.77 -24.69
C LEU A 704 -17.31 -12.75 -23.78
N PRO A 705 -17.15 -13.20 -22.52
CA PRO A 705 -18.20 -13.07 -21.49
C PRO A 705 -18.66 -11.62 -21.33
N LYS A 706 -19.88 -11.45 -20.81
CA LYS A 706 -20.39 -10.12 -20.46
C LYS A 706 -19.80 -9.68 -19.13
N ILE A 707 -19.57 -8.37 -18.98
CA ILE A 707 -19.25 -7.76 -17.69
C ILE A 707 -20.44 -7.96 -16.74
N GLN A 708 -20.21 -8.61 -15.60
CA GLN A 708 -21.18 -8.85 -14.54
C GLN A 708 -20.84 -7.96 -13.34
N TYR A 709 -21.46 -6.78 -13.31
CA TYR A 709 -21.24 -5.78 -12.26
C TYR A 709 -21.67 -6.26 -10.87
N ILE A 710 -22.81 -6.97 -10.76
CA ILE A 710 -23.30 -7.58 -9.52
C ILE A 710 -23.95 -8.93 -9.88
N PRO A 711 -23.68 -10.03 -9.16
CA PRO A 711 -24.33 -11.31 -9.39
C PRO A 711 -25.72 -11.38 -8.75
N THR A 712 -26.61 -12.20 -9.30
CA THR A 712 -27.98 -12.40 -8.77
C THR A 712 -28.38 -13.87 -8.90
N VAL A 713 -29.42 -14.32 -8.18
CA VAL A 713 -29.97 -15.68 -8.32
C VAL A 713 -30.38 -15.99 -9.78
N THR A 714 -30.85 -14.97 -10.50
CA THR A 714 -31.23 -15.04 -11.92
C THR A 714 -30.09 -14.71 -12.90
N SER A 715 -28.87 -14.52 -12.42
CA SER A 715 -27.64 -14.36 -13.22
C SER A 715 -26.43 -14.54 -12.29
N PRO A 716 -26.16 -15.78 -11.82
CA PRO A 716 -25.16 -16.00 -10.80
C PRO A 716 -23.74 -15.88 -11.35
N PHE A 717 -22.78 -15.71 -10.45
CA PHE A 717 -21.35 -15.82 -10.72
C PHE A 717 -20.85 -17.22 -10.32
N ILE A 718 -20.09 -17.87 -11.19
CA ILE A 718 -19.49 -19.18 -10.91
C ILE A 718 -17.95 -19.10 -11.03
N PHE A 719 -17.22 -19.22 -9.92
CA PHE A 719 -15.77 -19.44 -9.96
C PHE A 719 -15.46 -20.94 -9.95
N LEU A 720 -15.06 -21.47 -11.11
CA LEU A 720 -14.56 -22.83 -11.27
C LEU A 720 -13.07 -22.85 -10.87
N HIS A 721 -12.82 -23.10 -9.58
CA HIS A 721 -11.47 -23.12 -9.02
C HIS A 721 -10.75 -24.41 -9.44
N HIS A 722 -9.89 -24.33 -10.46
CA HIS A 722 -8.93 -25.40 -10.77
C HIS A 722 -7.85 -25.47 -9.69
N GLU A 723 -7.46 -26.68 -9.30
CA GLU A 723 -6.58 -26.91 -8.16
C GLU A 723 -5.18 -26.30 -8.34
N LYS A 724 -4.66 -25.66 -7.28
CA LYS A 724 -3.29 -25.07 -7.18
C LYS A 724 -3.04 -23.82 -8.04
N THR A 725 -4.10 -23.10 -8.41
CA THR A 725 -4.07 -21.89 -9.28
C THR A 725 -4.21 -20.57 -8.50
N ALA A 726 -3.71 -20.52 -7.26
CA ALA A 726 -3.94 -19.46 -6.26
C ALA A 726 -5.42 -19.25 -5.82
N GLY A 727 -6.36 -20.08 -6.28
CA GLY A 727 -7.79 -19.88 -5.98
C GLY A 727 -8.23 -20.09 -4.52
N SER A 728 -7.34 -20.44 -3.59
CA SER A 728 -7.64 -20.28 -2.16
C SER A 728 -7.64 -18.81 -1.73
N SER A 729 -6.66 -18.00 -2.18
CA SER A 729 -6.68 -16.54 -1.98
C SER A 729 -7.95 -15.94 -2.60
N LEU A 730 -8.27 -16.35 -3.84
CA LEU A 730 -9.43 -15.85 -4.55
C LEU A 730 -10.76 -16.29 -3.93
N ARG A 731 -10.87 -17.51 -3.37
CA ARG A 731 -12.10 -17.95 -2.68
C ARG A 731 -12.35 -17.17 -1.39
N THR A 732 -11.34 -16.91 -0.58
CA THR A 732 -11.46 -16.05 0.61
C THR A 732 -11.99 -14.68 0.21
N TYR A 733 -11.33 -14.08 -0.78
CA TYR A 733 -11.69 -12.76 -1.29
C TYR A 733 -13.11 -12.71 -1.88
N ILE A 734 -13.53 -13.73 -2.64
CA ILE A 734 -14.93 -13.85 -3.13
C ILE A 734 -15.91 -14.02 -1.96
N ALA A 735 -15.57 -14.80 -0.92
CA ALA A 735 -16.42 -15.01 0.24
C ALA A 735 -16.63 -13.72 1.03
N GLU A 736 -15.55 -13.00 1.34
CA GLU A 736 -15.55 -11.71 2.03
C GLU A 736 -16.38 -10.66 1.29
N LYS A 737 -16.14 -10.46 -0.02
CA LYS A 737 -16.97 -9.54 -0.81
C LYS A 737 -18.40 -10.02 -0.97
N SER A 738 -18.67 -11.33 -1.05
CA SER A 738 -20.06 -11.84 -1.10
C SER A 738 -20.81 -11.58 0.21
N ALA A 739 -20.17 -11.79 1.36
CA ALA A 739 -20.72 -11.54 2.68
C ALA A 739 -20.97 -10.03 2.91
N GLY A 740 -19.97 -9.18 2.65
CA GLY A 740 -20.09 -7.72 2.79
C GLY A 740 -21.13 -7.10 1.86
N LEU A 741 -21.40 -7.73 0.70
CA LEU A 741 -22.46 -7.32 -0.23
C LEU A 741 -23.80 -8.04 0.03
N GLY A 742 -23.95 -8.79 1.13
CA GLY A 742 -25.20 -9.49 1.50
C GLY A 742 -25.72 -10.46 0.43
N LEU A 743 -24.83 -10.98 -0.42
CA LEU A 743 -25.16 -11.87 -1.53
C LEU A 743 -25.31 -13.29 -1.00
N GLY A 744 -26.36 -14.01 -1.41
CA GLY A 744 -26.44 -15.44 -1.11
C GLY A 744 -25.31 -16.19 -1.85
N PHE A 745 -24.41 -16.85 -1.12
CA PHE A 745 -23.27 -17.55 -1.70
C PHE A 745 -23.13 -18.98 -1.22
N TYR A 746 -22.40 -19.80 -1.97
CA TYR A 746 -21.93 -21.10 -1.50
C TYR A 746 -20.49 -21.33 -1.94
N ILE A 747 -19.59 -21.36 -0.96
CA ILE A 747 -18.16 -21.59 -1.16
C ILE A 747 -17.73 -22.62 -0.12
N PRO A 748 -17.42 -23.87 -0.52
CA PRO A 748 -17.01 -24.89 0.43
C PRO A 748 -15.78 -24.43 1.23
N CYS A 749 -15.83 -24.67 2.55
CA CYS A 749 -14.98 -24.13 3.60
C CYS A 749 -15.29 -22.72 4.13
N TYR A 750 -16.39 -22.06 3.75
CA TYR A 750 -16.69 -20.72 4.26
C TYR A 750 -18.06 -20.64 4.94
N THR A 751 -18.12 -19.94 6.07
CA THR A 751 -19.38 -19.60 6.75
C THR A 751 -20.09 -18.45 6.03
N ALA A 752 -21.31 -18.13 6.47
CA ALA A 752 -22.05 -16.97 5.94
C ALA A 752 -21.33 -15.62 6.12
N ASP A 753 -20.51 -15.49 7.15
CA ASP A 753 -19.73 -14.29 7.46
C ASP A 753 -18.41 -14.23 6.65
N GLY A 754 -18.20 -15.15 5.71
CA GLY A 754 -16.97 -15.25 4.91
C GLY A 754 -15.77 -15.88 5.62
N ILE A 755 -15.96 -16.44 6.83
CA ILE A 755 -14.88 -17.01 7.64
C ILE A 755 -14.54 -18.42 7.17
N TYR A 756 -13.24 -18.71 7.01
CA TYR A 756 -12.77 -20.06 6.65
C TYR A 756 -12.93 -21.06 7.81
N HIS A 757 -13.59 -22.19 7.55
CA HIS A 757 -13.74 -23.32 8.46
C HIS A 757 -13.52 -24.64 7.71
N GLU A 758 -12.52 -25.44 8.11
CA GLU A 758 -12.23 -26.71 7.47
C GLU A 758 -12.93 -27.89 8.16
N ASP A 759 -14.07 -28.29 7.61
CA ASP A 759 -14.83 -29.47 8.00
C ASP A 759 -15.17 -30.36 6.79
N PHE A 760 -15.96 -31.42 6.99
CA PHE A 760 -16.30 -32.36 5.92
C PHE A 760 -17.08 -31.72 4.74
N SER A 761 -17.82 -30.63 4.97
CA SER A 761 -18.59 -29.94 3.92
C SER A 761 -17.69 -29.30 2.86
N CYS A 762 -16.47 -28.87 3.23
CA CYS A 762 -15.41 -28.41 2.33
C CYS A 762 -15.18 -29.33 1.12
N TYR A 763 -15.35 -30.63 1.33
CA TYR A 763 -14.95 -31.68 0.40
C TYR A 763 -16.10 -32.11 -0.52
N SER A 764 -17.32 -31.65 -0.25
CA SER A 764 -18.52 -32.13 -0.94
C SER A 764 -18.71 -31.56 -2.34
N PHE A 765 -18.41 -30.26 -2.54
CA PHE A 765 -18.60 -29.53 -3.80
C PHE A 765 -19.99 -29.72 -4.44
N ASP A 766 -21.00 -29.91 -3.60
CA ASP A 766 -22.38 -30.23 -3.97
C ASP A 766 -23.31 -29.10 -3.53
N LEU A 767 -24.06 -28.50 -4.46
CA LEU A 767 -24.96 -27.39 -4.14
C LEU A 767 -26.14 -27.82 -3.26
N ARG A 768 -26.42 -29.12 -3.13
CA ARG A 768 -27.45 -29.64 -2.21
C ARG A 768 -27.08 -29.43 -0.73
N ASN A 769 -25.81 -29.13 -0.44
CA ASN A 769 -25.32 -28.79 0.89
C ASN A 769 -25.29 -27.27 1.17
N ALA A 770 -25.74 -26.44 0.22
CA ALA A 770 -25.88 -25.00 0.41
C ALA A 770 -27.01 -24.68 1.39
N SER A 771 -26.68 -23.91 2.43
CA SER A 771 -27.54 -23.54 3.55
C SER A 771 -27.19 -22.15 4.06
N ARG A 772 -28.04 -21.56 4.92
CA ARG A 772 -27.70 -20.27 5.57
C ARG A 772 -26.41 -20.29 6.39
N VAL A 773 -25.91 -21.45 6.80
CA VAL A 773 -24.68 -21.55 7.60
C VAL A 773 -23.42 -21.32 6.74
N ASN A 774 -23.49 -21.60 5.44
CA ASN A 774 -22.37 -21.52 4.50
C ASN A 774 -22.63 -20.54 3.33
N GLY A 775 -23.36 -19.46 3.63
CA GLY A 775 -23.58 -18.30 2.74
C GLY A 775 -24.97 -18.17 2.12
N GLY A 776 -25.76 -19.25 2.00
CA GLY A 776 -27.07 -19.16 1.37
C GLY A 776 -27.75 -20.50 1.09
N GLU A 777 -29.09 -20.52 1.13
CA GLU A 777 -29.88 -21.67 0.67
C GLU A 777 -29.74 -21.86 -0.85
N ASN A 778 -29.80 -23.12 -1.31
CA ASN A 778 -29.59 -23.54 -2.70
C ASN A 778 -30.37 -22.73 -3.76
N ASP A 779 -31.59 -22.30 -3.44
CA ASP A 779 -32.47 -21.53 -4.32
C ASP A 779 -32.30 -20.00 -4.22
N ASN A 780 -31.38 -19.51 -3.38
CA ASN A 780 -31.01 -18.11 -3.21
C ASN A 780 -29.52 -17.82 -3.51
N LEU A 781 -28.83 -18.71 -4.22
CA LEU A 781 -27.41 -18.54 -4.55
C LEU A 781 -27.19 -17.61 -5.74
N ALA A 782 -26.64 -16.42 -5.47
CA ALA A 782 -26.06 -15.52 -6.47
C ALA A 782 -24.59 -15.84 -6.78
N VAL A 783 -23.84 -16.37 -5.83
CA VAL A 783 -22.41 -16.69 -5.98
C VAL A 783 -22.14 -18.15 -5.67
N VAL A 784 -21.38 -18.83 -6.54
CA VAL A 784 -20.86 -20.18 -6.30
C VAL A 784 -19.37 -20.18 -6.61
N ALA A 785 -18.54 -20.61 -5.67
CA ALA A 785 -17.10 -20.75 -5.91
C ALA A 785 -16.56 -22.04 -5.28
N GLY A 786 -15.57 -22.67 -5.90
CA GLY A 786 -15.00 -23.91 -5.38
C GLY A 786 -14.44 -24.79 -6.46
N HIS A 787 -13.95 -25.97 -6.07
CA HIS A 787 -13.48 -27.02 -6.99
C HIS A 787 -14.64 -27.70 -7.75
N MET A 788 -15.68 -26.92 -8.09
CA MET A 788 -16.86 -27.35 -8.82
C MET A 788 -16.48 -27.81 -10.21
N GLN A 789 -17.21 -28.77 -10.74
CA GLN A 789 -17.11 -29.13 -12.15
C GLN A 789 -18.04 -28.27 -13.01
N TRP A 790 -17.82 -28.29 -14.32
CA TRP A 790 -18.75 -27.73 -15.28
C TRP A 790 -20.17 -28.30 -15.11
N ASP A 791 -21.19 -27.53 -15.47
CA ASP A 791 -22.61 -27.85 -15.31
C ASP A 791 -23.11 -27.92 -13.84
N VAL A 792 -22.29 -27.52 -12.83
CA VAL A 792 -22.68 -27.50 -11.40
C VAL A 792 -23.97 -26.72 -11.12
N TRP A 793 -24.22 -25.62 -11.85
CA TRP A 793 -25.42 -24.80 -11.73
C TRP A 793 -26.72 -25.55 -12.05
N ASN A 794 -26.66 -26.65 -12.82
CA ASN A 794 -27.83 -27.50 -13.08
C ASN A 794 -28.32 -28.28 -11.84
N GLN A 795 -27.60 -28.23 -10.71
CA GLN A 795 -28.01 -28.83 -9.43
C GLN A 795 -28.97 -27.94 -8.61
N GLN A 796 -29.20 -26.68 -9.00
CA GLN A 796 -30.11 -25.78 -8.27
C GLN A 796 -31.59 -26.13 -8.49
N GLN A 797 -32.38 -26.23 -7.43
CA GLN A 797 -33.71 -26.87 -7.50
C GLN A 797 -34.85 -25.97 -8.00
N LYS A 798 -34.84 -24.65 -7.74
CA LYS A 798 -36.04 -23.80 -7.92
C LYS A 798 -35.84 -22.48 -8.68
N GLY A 799 -34.66 -21.87 -8.66
CA GLY A 799 -34.41 -20.59 -9.35
C GLY A 799 -34.03 -20.69 -10.84
N MET A 800 -33.28 -21.74 -11.24
CA MET A 800 -32.54 -21.78 -12.51
C MET A 800 -33.22 -22.55 -13.67
N ASN A 801 -34.53 -22.78 -13.66
CA ASN A 801 -35.24 -23.31 -14.85
C ASN A 801 -35.05 -22.40 -16.10
N SER A 802 -34.76 -21.12 -15.88
CA SER A 802 -34.38 -20.11 -16.89
C SER A 802 -33.00 -20.31 -17.54
N PHE A 803 -32.12 -21.11 -16.91
CA PHE A 803 -30.73 -21.36 -17.35
C PHE A 803 -30.51 -22.74 -17.98
N LYS A 804 -31.57 -23.54 -18.18
CA LYS A 804 -31.44 -24.85 -18.81
C LYS A 804 -30.86 -24.72 -20.23
N GLY A 805 -29.57 -25.04 -20.39
CA GLY A 805 -28.81 -24.84 -21.64
C GLY A 805 -28.15 -23.48 -21.82
N LYS A 806 -27.99 -22.67 -20.75
CA LYS A 806 -27.20 -21.43 -20.75
C LYS A 806 -26.14 -21.47 -19.66
N THR A 807 -24.93 -21.05 -20.01
CA THR A 807 -23.83 -20.90 -19.07
C THR A 807 -23.99 -19.56 -18.32
N PRO A 808 -23.90 -19.55 -16.98
CA PRO A 808 -23.84 -18.32 -16.19
C PRO A 808 -22.51 -17.59 -16.41
N ASN A 809 -22.35 -16.37 -15.89
CA ASN A 809 -21.03 -15.72 -15.97
C ASN A 809 -20.06 -16.49 -15.08
N CYS A 810 -18.92 -16.90 -15.64
CA CYS A 810 -17.96 -17.74 -14.95
C CYS A 810 -16.53 -17.22 -15.06
N LEU A 811 -15.73 -17.55 -14.05
CA LEU A 811 -14.31 -17.29 -13.95
C LEU A 811 -13.58 -18.64 -13.82
N VAL A 812 -12.45 -18.79 -14.51
CA VAL A 812 -11.54 -19.92 -14.34
C VAL A 812 -10.13 -19.37 -14.11
N MET A 813 -9.53 -19.73 -12.99
CA MET A 813 -8.11 -19.47 -12.71
C MET A 813 -7.29 -20.67 -13.15
N LEU A 814 -6.19 -20.43 -13.86
CA LEU A 814 -5.35 -21.46 -14.44
C LEU A 814 -3.87 -21.29 -14.05
N ARG A 815 -3.15 -22.40 -14.13
CA ARG A 815 -1.69 -22.48 -14.00
C ARG A 815 -1.18 -23.50 -15.01
N HIS A 816 0.01 -23.26 -15.55
CA HIS A 816 0.69 -24.18 -16.45
C HIS A 816 0.71 -25.61 -15.84
N PRO A 817 0.32 -26.66 -16.60
CA PRO A 817 0.06 -27.99 -16.03
C PRO A 817 1.25 -28.62 -15.27
N VAL A 818 2.49 -28.33 -15.70
CA VAL A 818 3.70 -28.81 -15.00
C VAL A 818 3.86 -28.13 -13.63
N ASP A 819 3.76 -26.81 -13.56
CA ASP A 819 3.88 -26.05 -12.31
C ASP A 819 2.75 -26.40 -11.33
N ARG A 820 1.56 -26.71 -11.85
CA ARG A 820 0.44 -27.24 -11.07
C ARG A 820 0.76 -28.62 -10.49
N ALA A 821 1.31 -29.53 -11.30
CA ALA A 821 1.70 -30.86 -10.86
C ALA A 821 2.82 -30.82 -9.81
N ILE A 822 3.83 -29.95 -9.96
CA ILE A 822 4.87 -29.75 -8.94
C ILE A 822 4.25 -29.20 -7.64
N SER A 823 3.38 -28.18 -7.74
CA SER A 823 2.69 -27.62 -6.58
C SER A 823 1.80 -28.65 -5.86
N LEU A 824 1.15 -29.54 -6.61
CA LEU A 824 0.34 -30.64 -6.07
C LEU A 824 1.22 -31.69 -5.38
N PHE A 825 2.36 -32.05 -5.98
CA PHE A 825 3.34 -32.97 -5.38
C PHE A 825 3.81 -32.47 -4.02
N TYR A 826 4.19 -31.20 -3.91
CA TYR A 826 4.68 -30.63 -2.66
C TYR A 826 3.63 -30.43 -1.57
N GLU A 827 2.34 -30.39 -1.93
CA GLU A 827 1.24 -30.33 -0.96
C GLU A 827 0.71 -31.71 -0.56
N ARG A 828 0.70 -32.70 -1.47
CA ARG A 828 0.00 -33.98 -1.28
C ARG A 828 0.89 -35.21 -1.15
N VAL A 829 2.07 -35.21 -1.76
CA VAL A 829 2.94 -36.39 -1.86
C VAL A 829 4.20 -36.20 -1.01
N PHE A 830 4.88 -35.07 -1.14
CA PHE A 830 6.07 -34.77 -0.35
C PHE A 830 5.85 -34.88 1.16
N PRO A 831 4.74 -34.40 1.78
CA PRO A 831 4.56 -34.48 3.22
C PRO A 831 4.21 -35.88 3.77
N ARG A 832 4.06 -36.90 2.91
CA ARG A 832 3.55 -38.22 3.30
C ARG A 832 4.66 -39.18 3.69
N GLU A 833 4.92 -39.28 5.00
CA GLU A 833 5.87 -40.24 5.58
C GLU A 833 5.46 -41.71 5.40
N ASP A 834 4.20 -41.99 5.06
CA ASP A 834 3.69 -43.36 4.83
C ASP A 834 3.98 -43.92 3.43
N LEU A 835 4.63 -43.13 2.56
CA LEU A 835 5.16 -43.56 1.26
C LEU A 835 6.69 -43.71 1.35
N ASP A 836 7.28 -44.71 0.69
CA ASP A 836 8.75 -44.97 0.72
C ASP A 836 9.60 -43.86 0.05
N PHE A 837 8.93 -42.91 -0.59
CA PHE A 837 9.47 -41.69 -1.20
C PHE A 837 8.85 -40.42 -0.61
N GLY A 838 8.20 -40.51 0.56
CA GLY A 838 7.88 -39.36 1.40
C GLY A 838 9.11 -38.51 1.65
N SER A 839 8.93 -37.19 1.73
CA SER A 839 10.01 -36.20 1.89
C SER A 839 11.12 -36.24 0.82
N THR A 840 10.93 -36.97 -0.28
CA THR A 840 11.86 -36.97 -1.42
C THR A 840 11.49 -35.86 -2.39
N MET A 841 12.45 -34.98 -2.71
CA MET A 841 12.25 -33.90 -3.70
C MET A 841 11.88 -34.48 -5.07
N ILE A 842 11.05 -33.79 -5.86
CA ILE A 842 10.54 -34.33 -7.13
C ILE A 842 11.69 -34.68 -8.09
N ASN A 843 12.76 -33.87 -8.14
CA ASN A 843 13.93 -34.15 -8.96
C ASN A 843 14.77 -35.38 -8.52
N ALA A 844 14.61 -35.84 -7.28
CA ALA A 844 15.26 -37.05 -6.77
C ALA A 844 14.48 -38.34 -7.12
N LEU A 845 13.28 -38.23 -7.71
CA LEU A 845 12.53 -39.38 -8.19
C LEU A 845 13.11 -39.95 -9.50
N SER A 846 12.79 -41.22 -9.76
CA SER A 846 12.95 -41.81 -11.09
C SER A 846 11.68 -41.61 -11.93
N PRO A 847 11.76 -41.58 -13.27
CA PRO A 847 10.56 -41.52 -14.12
C PRO A 847 9.54 -42.63 -13.81
N THR A 848 10.00 -43.84 -13.48
CA THR A 848 9.13 -44.96 -13.04
C THR A 848 8.39 -44.65 -11.74
N ARG A 849 9.05 -44.02 -10.75
CA ARG A 849 8.40 -43.61 -9.49
C ARG A 849 7.40 -42.48 -9.73
N LEU A 850 7.72 -41.50 -10.56
CA LEU A 850 6.80 -40.41 -10.88
C LEU A 850 5.58 -40.91 -11.67
N ASN A 851 5.76 -41.82 -12.65
CA ASN A 851 4.66 -42.51 -13.32
C ASN A 851 3.73 -43.21 -12.32
N PHE A 852 4.30 -44.02 -11.41
CA PHE A 852 3.53 -44.69 -10.36
C PHE A 852 2.73 -43.68 -9.51
N ILE A 853 3.33 -42.58 -9.07
CA ILE A 853 2.64 -41.52 -8.32
C ILE A 853 1.47 -40.94 -9.13
N ILE A 854 1.70 -40.59 -10.41
CA ILE A 854 0.65 -40.02 -11.26
C ILE A 854 -0.49 -41.03 -11.50
N GLU A 855 -0.19 -42.32 -11.70
CA GLU A 855 -1.19 -43.38 -11.82
C GLU A 855 -1.99 -43.58 -10.53
N GLN A 856 -1.31 -43.62 -9.38
CA GLN A 856 -1.93 -43.76 -8.06
C GLN A 856 -2.75 -42.54 -7.65
N PHE A 857 -2.46 -41.36 -8.23
CA PHE A 857 -3.14 -40.09 -7.96
C PHE A 857 -3.85 -39.57 -9.24
N ARG A 858 -4.30 -40.47 -10.13
CA ARG A 858 -4.82 -40.10 -11.46
C ARG A 858 -6.16 -39.36 -11.43
N GLY A 859 -7.01 -39.66 -10.44
CA GLY A 859 -8.30 -39.00 -10.21
C GLY A 859 -8.66 -38.76 -8.74
N SER A 860 -7.86 -39.20 -7.78
CA SER A 860 -8.03 -38.82 -6.37
C SER A 860 -6.71 -38.96 -5.64
N ALA A 861 -6.39 -38.01 -4.76
CA ALA A 861 -5.09 -37.94 -4.10
C ALA A 861 -4.97 -38.87 -2.87
N TRP A 862 -5.45 -40.10 -2.95
CA TRP A 862 -5.64 -41.10 -1.85
C TRP A 862 -6.51 -40.67 -0.67
N GLY A 863 -6.63 -39.37 -0.39
CA GLY A 863 -7.75 -38.83 0.35
C GLY A 863 -9.03 -39.09 -0.43
N MET A 864 -9.99 -39.75 0.23
CA MET A 864 -11.39 -39.80 -0.21
C MET A 864 -11.90 -38.38 -0.49
N TYR A 865 -12.96 -38.24 -1.30
CA TYR A 865 -13.69 -36.99 -1.53
C TYR A 865 -13.06 -35.90 -2.42
N ARG A 866 -11.85 -36.03 -3.00
CA ARG A 866 -11.29 -34.97 -3.88
C ARG A 866 -10.70 -35.46 -5.20
N ASP A 867 -11.09 -34.82 -6.31
CA ASP A 867 -10.52 -35.03 -7.65
C ASP A 867 -9.37 -34.03 -7.96
N GLU A 868 -8.38 -33.96 -7.06
CA GLU A 868 -7.16 -33.13 -7.24
C GLU A 868 -6.08 -33.89 -8.02
N GLY A 869 -6.44 -34.56 -9.12
CA GLY A 869 -5.56 -35.51 -9.80
C GLY A 869 -4.31 -34.89 -10.46
N PHE A 870 -3.28 -35.71 -10.70
CA PHE A 870 -2.10 -35.31 -11.47
C PHE A 870 -2.31 -35.29 -13.00
N SER A 871 -3.39 -35.86 -13.51
CA SER A 871 -3.62 -36.08 -14.94
C SER A 871 -4.92 -35.46 -15.43
N ASN A 872 -4.81 -34.54 -16.40
CA ASN A 872 -5.91 -33.91 -17.14
C ASN A 872 -7.05 -33.33 -16.27
N SER A 873 -6.66 -32.76 -15.12
CA SER A 873 -7.54 -32.21 -14.09
C SER A 873 -8.44 -31.06 -14.58
N LEU A 874 -7.89 -30.14 -15.40
CA LEU A 874 -8.63 -29.02 -15.96
C LEU A 874 -9.66 -29.52 -16.97
N CYS A 875 -9.25 -30.43 -17.86
CA CYS A 875 -10.15 -31.05 -18.81
C CYS A 875 -11.28 -31.82 -18.13
N LYS A 876 -11.01 -32.59 -17.07
CA LYS A 876 -12.05 -33.27 -16.28
C LYS A 876 -13.03 -32.28 -15.67
N MET A 877 -12.53 -31.18 -15.10
CA MET A 877 -13.36 -30.11 -14.54
C MET A 877 -14.27 -29.50 -15.61
N LEU A 878 -13.72 -29.10 -16.76
CA LEU A 878 -14.46 -28.50 -17.87
C LEU A 878 -15.41 -29.50 -18.56
N LEU A 879 -15.10 -30.79 -18.56
CA LEU A 879 -15.97 -31.83 -19.16
C LEU A 879 -17.07 -32.33 -18.21
N GLY A 880 -17.06 -31.93 -16.94
CA GLY A 880 -18.02 -32.44 -15.95
C GLY A 880 -17.74 -33.89 -15.54
N GLN A 881 -16.45 -34.27 -15.53
CA GLN A 881 -15.96 -35.63 -15.28
C GLN A 881 -15.18 -35.74 -13.96
N ASN A 882 -15.43 -34.86 -12.98
CA ASN A 882 -14.79 -34.90 -11.67
C ASN A 882 -15.48 -35.93 -10.75
N HIS A 883 -15.41 -37.20 -11.15
CA HIS A 883 -16.19 -38.29 -10.55
C HIS A 883 -15.90 -38.55 -9.08
N PHE A 884 -14.71 -38.17 -8.59
CA PHE A 884 -14.23 -38.48 -7.24
C PHE A 884 -14.60 -37.41 -6.18
N LYS A 885 -15.08 -36.22 -6.59
CA LYS A 885 -15.42 -35.13 -5.64
C LYS A 885 -16.62 -35.50 -4.77
N GLY A 886 -16.48 -35.31 -3.45
CA GLY A 886 -17.51 -35.58 -2.46
C GLY A 886 -17.91 -37.06 -2.25
N LYS A 887 -17.21 -38.02 -2.88
CA LYS A 887 -17.58 -39.45 -2.84
C LYS A 887 -16.50 -40.34 -2.21
N THR A 888 -16.95 -41.40 -1.54
CA THR A 888 -16.12 -42.55 -1.16
C THR A 888 -15.90 -43.48 -2.35
N PRO A 889 -14.85 -44.33 -2.34
CA PRO A 889 -14.63 -45.34 -3.39
C PRO A 889 -15.79 -46.32 -3.62
N ALA A 890 -16.68 -46.51 -2.63
CA ALA A 890 -17.85 -47.36 -2.74
C ALA A 890 -19.04 -46.69 -3.47
N GLU A 891 -19.03 -45.37 -3.59
CA GLU A 891 -20.05 -44.57 -4.30
C GLU A 891 -19.66 -44.24 -5.75
N LEU A 892 -18.49 -44.71 -6.19
CA LEU A 892 -17.98 -44.50 -7.54
C LEU A 892 -18.54 -45.54 -8.51
N ASN A 893 -19.04 -45.08 -9.66
CA ASN A 893 -19.27 -45.96 -10.80
C ASN A 893 -17.99 -46.01 -11.66
N TRP A 894 -17.26 -47.12 -11.56
CA TRP A 894 -16.01 -47.31 -12.30
C TRP A 894 -16.20 -47.25 -13.82
N GLU A 895 -17.35 -47.69 -14.36
CA GLU A 895 -17.60 -47.56 -15.80
C GLU A 895 -17.71 -46.09 -16.25
N ASP A 896 -18.27 -45.21 -15.41
CA ASP A 896 -18.42 -43.79 -15.75
C ASP A 896 -17.08 -43.05 -15.64
N ILE A 897 -16.22 -43.48 -14.71
CA ILE A 897 -14.82 -43.04 -14.62
C ILE A 897 -14.04 -43.46 -15.87
N GLU A 898 -14.14 -44.72 -16.32
CA GLU A 898 -13.47 -45.20 -17.54
C GLU A 898 -13.97 -44.50 -18.81
N LYS A 899 -15.29 -44.23 -18.91
CA LYS A 899 -15.87 -43.42 -19.99
C LYS A 899 -15.36 -41.98 -19.95
N GLY A 900 -15.28 -41.36 -18.76
CA GLY A 900 -14.75 -40.01 -18.58
C GLY A 900 -13.26 -39.87 -18.93
N GLU A 901 -12.44 -40.83 -18.48
CA GLU A 901 -11.01 -40.93 -18.82
C GLU A 901 -10.77 -41.16 -20.32
N SER A 902 -11.68 -41.87 -21.00
CA SER A 902 -11.65 -42.03 -22.45
C SER A 902 -12.02 -40.73 -23.16
N ALA A 903 -13.12 -40.09 -22.75
CA ALA A 903 -13.60 -38.82 -23.32
C ALA A 903 -12.57 -37.69 -23.22
N VAL A 904 -11.78 -37.64 -22.14
CA VAL A 904 -10.68 -36.66 -21.96
C VAL A 904 -9.53 -36.85 -22.98
N LYS A 905 -9.37 -38.06 -23.54
CA LYS A 905 -8.32 -38.38 -24.53
C LYS A 905 -8.82 -38.29 -25.97
N GLU A 906 -10.13 -38.31 -26.19
CA GLU A 906 -10.73 -38.12 -27.51
C GLU A 906 -10.62 -36.64 -27.94
N GLU A 907 -10.25 -36.40 -29.20
CA GLU A 907 -10.11 -35.06 -29.78
C GLU A 907 -11.38 -34.20 -29.60
N GLY A 908 -12.56 -34.81 -29.72
CA GLY A 908 -13.85 -34.16 -29.46
C GLY A 908 -14.07 -33.75 -28.00
N GLY A 909 -13.43 -34.42 -27.04
CA GLY A 909 -13.44 -34.00 -25.63
C GLY A 909 -12.55 -32.79 -25.39
N ILE A 910 -11.35 -32.75 -25.97
CA ILE A 910 -10.46 -31.59 -25.86
C ILE A 910 -11.12 -30.35 -26.48
N GLY A 911 -11.68 -30.48 -27.69
CA GLY A 911 -12.42 -29.39 -28.34
C GLY A 911 -13.61 -28.89 -27.51
N ARG A 912 -14.34 -29.79 -26.86
CA ARG A 912 -15.46 -29.42 -25.95
C ARG A 912 -14.99 -28.78 -24.64
N ALA A 913 -13.81 -29.13 -24.13
CA ALA A 913 -13.22 -28.45 -22.98
C ALA A 913 -12.85 -27.00 -23.34
N ILE A 914 -12.27 -26.79 -24.53
CA ILE A 914 -11.96 -25.47 -25.09
C ILE A 914 -13.23 -24.64 -25.30
N GLU A 915 -14.26 -25.20 -25.96
CA GLU A 915 -15.56 -24.53 -26.18
C GLU A 915 -16.20 -24.04 -24.87
N ARG A 916 -16.01 -24.80 -23.79
CA ARG A 916 -16.50 -24.46 -22.44
C ARG A 916 -15.62 -23.41 -21.76
N LEU A 917 -14.29 -23.50 -21.89
CA LEU A 917 -13.38 -22.47 -21.37
C LEU A 917 -13.67 -21.09 -21.99
N ASP A 918 -13.95 -21.04 -23.29
CA ASP A 918 -14.28 -19.81 -24.01
C ASP A 918 -15.51 -19.08 -23.45
N GLN A 919 -16.41 -19.77 -22.74
CA GLN A 919 -17.61 -19.17 -22.14
C GLN A 919 -17.33 -18.50 -20.80
N CYS A 920 -16.13 -18.66 -20.24
CA CYS A 920 -15.68 -18.04 -19.00
C CYS A 920 -14.62 -16.97 -19.24
N VAL A 921 -14.43 -16.12 -18.24
CA VAL A 921 -13.27 -15.25 -18.11
C VAL A 921 -12.11 -16.13 -17.66
N VAL A 922 -11.00 -16.09 -18.38
CA VAL A 922 -9.78 -16.81 -18.04
C VAL A 922 -8.85 -15.89 -17.23
N GLY A 923 -8.28 -16.39 -16.13
CA GLY A 923 -7.19 -15.74 -15.39
C GLY A 923 -5.98 -16.66 -15.28
N LEU A 924 -4.76 -16.12 -15.32
CA LEU A 924 -3.52 -16.91 -15.27
C LEU A 924 -2.74 -16.57 -14.00
N GLN A 925 -2.37 -17.57 -13.20
CA GLN A 925 -1.62 -17.37 -11.95
C GLN A 925 -0.25 -16.70 -12.19
N SER A 926 0.41 -16.97 -13.33
CA SER A 926 1.68 -16.34 -13.71
C SER A 926 1.57 -14.84 -14.03
N GLU A 927 0.34 -14.35 -14.29
CA GLU A 927 0.02 -12.98 -14.67
C GLU A 927 -0.93 -12.38 -13.60
N TRP A 928 -0.62 -12.56 -12.31
CA TRP A 928 -1.54 -12.29 -11.20
C TRP A 928 -2.07 -10.85 -11.16
N GLU A 929 -1.20 -9.84 -11.35
CA GLU A 929 -1.60 -8.43 -11.31
C GLU A 929 -2.52 -8.04 -12.48
N VAL A 930 -2.18 -8.50 -13.69
CA VAL A 930 -3.04 -8.35 -14.87
C VAL A 930 -4.36 -9.10 -14.68
N THR A 931 -4.32 -10.28 -14.05
CA THR A 931 -5.49 -11.10 -13.75
C THR A 931 -6.40 -10.44 -12.71
N LYS A 932 -5.88 -9.82 -11.63
CA LYS A 932 -6.69 -9.01 -10.70
C LYS A 932 -7.41 -7.88 -11.44
N THR A 933 -6.66 -7.13 -12.25
CA THR A 933 -7.20 -6.01 -13.06
C THR A 933 -8.29 -6.49 -14.02
N MET A 934 -8.09 -7.63 -14.66
CA MET A 934 -9.01 -8.26 -15.59
C MET A 934 -10.28 -8.80 -14.89
N ILE A 935 -10.13 -9.44 -13.73
CA ILE A 935 -11.27 -9.87 -12.89
C ILE A 935 -12.07 -8.65 -12.45
N TRP A 936 -11.44 -7.56 -12.00
CA TRP A 936 -12.15 -6.31 -11.66
C TRP A 936 -12.90 -5.72 -12.87
N ARG A 937 -12.32 -5.76 -14.09
CA ARG A 937 -13.00 -5.28 -15.30
C ARG A 937 -14.21 -6.13 -15.70
N PHE A 938 -14.14 -7.46 -15.59
CA PHE A 938 -15.27 -8.35 -15.91
C PHE A 938 -16.28 -8.50 -14.75
N PHE A 939 -15.83 -8.34 -13.52
CA PHE A 939 -16.58 -8.53 -12.27
C PHE A 939 -16.28 -7.37 -11.29
N PRO A 940 -16.74 -6.13 -11.55
CA PRO A 940 -16.44 -4.97 -10.71
C PRO A 940 -16.71 -5.10 -9.19
N TRP A 941 -17.67 -5.95 -8.78
CA TRP A 941 -17.93 -6.27 -7.37
C TRP A 941 -16.79 -7.06 -6.67
N LEU A 942 -15.80 -7.55 -7.41
CA LEU A 942 -14.56 -8.17 -6.93
C LEU A 942 -13.39 -7.17 -7.00
N GLU A 943 -13.57 -5.98 -6.42
CA GLU A 943 -12.57 -4.91 -6.33
C GLU A 943 -11.39 -5.25 -5.39
N PHE A 944 -10.31 -5.82 -5.95
CA PHE A 944 -9.15 -6.26 -5.18
C PHE A 944 -8.46 -5.10 -4.46
N GLU A 945 -8.24 -5.28 -3.16
CA GLU A 945 -7.28 -4.48 -2.42
C GLU A 945 -5.84 -4.90 -2.82
N ASP A 946 -4.91 -3.95 -2.91
CA ASP A 946 -3.49 -4.20 -3.23
C ASP A 946 -2.84 -5.21 -2.27
N SER A 947 -3.40 -5.37 -1.06
CA SER A 947 -2.99 -6.32 -0.02
C SER A 947 -3.21 -7.80 -0.41
N ALA A 948 -4.00 -8.10 -1.44
CA ALA A 948 -4.41 -9.46 -1.82
C ALA A 948 -3.25 -10.31 -2.38
N LYS A 949 -2.46 -10.89 -1.47
CA LYS A 949 -1.31 -11.73 -1.79
C LYS A 949 -1.70 -13.05 -2.47
N MET A 950 -1.08 -13.31 -3.61
CA MET A 950 -1.10 -14.63 -4.25
C MET A 950 -0.47 -15.68 -3.34
N ASN A 951 -1.20 -16.74 -3.00
CA ASN A 951 -0.61 -17.89 -2.32
C ASN A 951 0.29 -18.67 -3.30
N THR A 952 1.60 -18.64 -3.06
CA THR A 952 2.65 -19.31 -3.86
C THR A 952 2.90 -20.76 -3.43
N GLY A 953 2.17 -21.29 -2.44
CA GLY A 953 2.41 -22.61 -1.87
C GLY A 953 3.63 -22.62 -0.95
N ARG A 954 4.53 -23.60 -1.10
CA ARG A 954 5.78 -23.72 -0.31
C ARG A 954 6.84 -22.64 -0.61
N GLY A 955 6.51 -21.60 -1.38
CA GLY A 955 7.45 -20.56 -1.78
C GLY A 955 8.65 -21.13 -2.56
N GLY A 956 9.82 -20.48 -2.45
CA GLY A 956 11.04 -20.86 -3.16
C GLY A 956 11.74 -22.15 -2.70
N ALA A 957 11.08 -23.00 -1.90
CA ALA A 957 11.61 -24.28 -1.45
C ALA A 957 11.17 -25.48 -2.32
N ALA A 958 10.23 -25.27 -3.25
CA ALA A 958 9.84 -26.25 -4.26
C ALA A 958 10.52 -25.92 -5.60
N GLU A 959 10.93 -26.94 -6.37
CA GLU A 959 11.49 -26.70 -7.71
C GLU A 959 10.48 -26.01 -8.63
N THR A 960 10.99 -25.19 -9.52
CA THR A 960 10.26 -24.60 -10.64
C THR A 960 10.21 -25.58 -11.82
N ARG A 961 9.34 -25.32 -12.80
CA ARG A 961 9.33 -26.06 -14.08
C ARG A 961 10.70 -26.09 -14.76
N ASP A 962 11.45 -24.99 -14.69
CA ASP A 962 12.70 -24.83 -15.42
C ASP A 962 13.87 -25.57 -14.73
N GLU A 963 13.72 -25.87 -13.42
CA GLU A 963 14.62 -26.74 -12.65
C GLU A 963 14.27 -28.23 -12.75
N LEU A 964 13.06 -28.57 -13.25
CA LEU A 964 12.58 -29.95 -13.32
C LEU A 964 13.34 -30.74 -14.41
N ARG A 965 13.89 -31.90 -14.05
CA ARG A 965 14.57 -32.81 -14.98
C ARG A 965 13.69 -33.15 -16.18
N SER A 966 14.26 -33.05 -17.38
CA SER A 966 13.57 -33.19 -18.67
C SER A 966 12.70 -34.46 -18.80
N GLU A 967 13.18 -35.57 -18.27
CA GLU A 967 12.54 -36.88 -18.27
C GLU A 967 11.37 -36.98 -17.28
N LEU A 968 11.39 -36.18 -16.21
CA LEU A 968 10.29 -36.06 -15.26
C LEU A 968 9.24 -35.08 -15.79
N MET A 969 9.67 -33.97 -16.40
CA MET A 969 8.78 -33.05 -17.11
C MET A 969 8.03 -33.78 -18.23
N LYS A 970 8.71 -34.62 -19.02
CA LYS A 970 8.07 -35.45 -20.05
C LYS A 970 6.98 -36.36 -19.46
N VAL A 971 7.25 -37.03 -18.34
CA VAL A 971 6.26 -37.88 -17.65
C VAL A 971 5.02 -37.06 -17.24
N ILE A 972 5.19 -35.84 -16.72
CA ILE A 972 4.04 -34.99 -16.37
C ILE A 972 3.26 -34.57 -17.63
N LEU A 973 3.95 -34.19 -18.71
CA LEU A 973 3.32 -33.78 -19.97
C LEU A 973 2.56 -34.94 -20.66
N ASP A 974 3.13 -36.14 -20.68
CA ASP A 974 2.51 -37.36 -21.24
C ASP A 974 1.14 -37.66 -20.57
N TYR A 975 0.99 -37.29 -19.29
CA TYR A 975 -0.26 -37.44 -18.53
C TYR A 975 -1.19 -36.23 -18.56
N ASN A 976 -0.79 -35.11 -19.17
CA ASN A 976 -1.52 -33.84 -19.19
C ASN A 976 -1.73 -33.28 -20.60
N GLU A 977 -1.74 -34.13 -21.64
CA GLU A 977 -1.93 -33.69 -23.04
C GLU A 977 -3.19 -32.83 -23.26
N CYS A 978 -4.30 -33.14 -22.58
CA CYS A 978 -5.52 -32.34 -22.67
C CYS A 978 -5.39 -31.01 -21.91
N ASP A 979 -4.90 -31.05 -20.67
CA ASP A 979 -4.67 -29.84 -19.86
C ASP A 979 -3.66 -28.89 -20.56
N MET A 980 -2.68 -29.41 -21.31
CA MET A 980 -1.74 -28.61 -22.12
C MET A 980 -2.43 -27.90 -23.28
N LYS A 981 -3.24 -28.59 -24.09
CA LYS A 981 -3.96 -27.96 -25.22
C LYS A 981 -4.98 -26.93 -24.74
N VAL A 982 -5.65 -27.20 -23.62
CA VAL A 982 -6.56 -26.22 -22.99
C VAL A 982 -5.77 -25.03 -22.41
N TRP A 983 -4.58 -25.25 -21.84
CA TRP A 983 -3.71 -24.19 -21.35
C TRP A 983 -3.17 -23.29 -22.49
N GLU A 984 -2.74 -23.87 -23.62
CA GLU A 984 -2.30 -23.12 -24.80
C GLU A 984 -3.40 -22.19 -25.31
N HIS A 985 -4.62 -22.72 -25.51
CA HIS A 985 -5.81 -21.92 -25.86
C HIS A 985 -6.13 -20.87 -24.78
N ALA A 986 -5.97 -21.21 -23.50
CA ALA A 986 -6.19 -20.27 -22.41
C ALA A 986 -5.25 -19.05 -22.45
N GLN A 987 -4.01 -19.22 -22.90
CA GLN A 987 -3.07 -18.11 -23.06
C GLN A 987 -3.51 -17.17 -24.20
N GLU A 988 -3.97 -17.72 -25.33
CA GLU A 988 -4.56 -16.93 -26.43
C GLU A 988 -5.81 -16.17 -25.96
N ARG A 989 -6.69 -16.86 -25.21
CA ARG A 989 -7.92 -16.30 -24.66
C ARG A 989 -7.65 -15.17 -23.66
N PHE A 990 -6.66 -15.35 -22.78
CA PHE A 990 -6.20 -14.33 -21.84
C PHE A 990 -5.58 -13.12 -22.56
N ALA A 991 -4.78 -13.34 -23.60
CA ALA A 991 -4.21 -12.27 -24.40
C ALA A 991 -5.30 -11.43 -25.11
N LEU A 992 -6.32 -12.09 -25.67
CA LEU A 992 -7.49 -11.44 -26.27
C LEU A 992 -8.32 -10.66 -25.24
N GLN A 993 -8.51 -11.21 -24.03
CA GLN A 993 -9.14 -10.49 -22.92
C GLN A 993 -8.34 -9.23 -22.55
N ARG A 994 -7.01 -9.34 -22.49
CA ARG A 994 -6.10 -8.22 -22.19
C ARG A 994 -6.18 -7.12 -23.26
N GLU A 995 -6.09 -7.49 -24.54
CA GLU A 995 -6.19 -6.56 -25.68
C GLU A 995 -7.53 -5.82 -25.72
N VAL A 996 -8.65 -6.53 -25.57
CA VAL A 996 -10.00 -5.93 -25.63
C VAL A 996 -10.25 -4.94 -24.49
N LEU A 997 -9.63 -5.16 -23.32
CA LEU A 997 -9.68 -4.26 -22.17
C LEU A 997 -8.64 -3.12 -22.21
N GLY A 998 -7.69 -3.15 -23.15
CA GLY A 998 -6.60 -2.17 -23.25
C GLY A 998 -5.56 -2.28 -22.13
N LEU A 999 -5.26 -3.51 -21.70
CA LEU A 999 -4.30 -3.86 -20.64
C LEU A 999 -2.94 -4.37 -21.18
#